data_AF-A0A223VB33-F1
#
_entry.id   AF-A0A223VB33-F1
#
_cell.length_a   1.000
_cell.length_b   1.000
_cell.length_c   1.000
_cell.angle_alpha   90.00
_cell.angle_beta   90.00
_cell.angle_gamma   90.00
#
_symmetry.space_group_name_H-M   'P 1'
#
loop_
_entity.id
_entity.type
_entity.pdbx_description
1 polymer ?
#
loop_
_entity_poly.entity_id
_entity_poly.type
_entity_poly.pdbx_seq_one_letter_code
_entity_poly.pdbx_strand_id
1 'polypeptide(L)'
;MKSLFTFLALLWLSITYSQDAFITTWKTDNPGVSEDNQITIPTFPGETYNYSVDWGDGTTDTNIIGNITHTYTIPGTFQVEISGVFPRVYFHNEGDKEKILSVDQWGIINWSSMENAFSGCANLDVNTMDTPMLSNVSDIRYMFYGCTSLVGTNSFNNWDTSNVTRMDSLFAACSLFNQPIGNWNLENVTTIAGLFNGATSFNQDIGNWNVSNVEDMTFTFAQASSFDQYIGDWDVSKVFAMGFMFNGASAFNQNIGNWNVGNVVHMYSMFSGATLFNQPIGNWDTSNVTSTSGMFGAAQAFNQPIGNWNMFNVTNMSSMFSGATNFNQDISNWDVSSVTKMPGMFRYAQVFNQPIGNWNISSITDMSRMFEGALNFNQNLGLWNITSVGTMEDMFLFAGISQSNYDSTLTGWSSKSSLQNNIKFNGGSSTFCAGEGARLKLINQYGWEIIDGGKANCPFITTWKTDNPGLSDDNQITIPTFPGETYNYYVDWGDGTSDTNINGDITHTYEVPGTYQVSIDGTFPRIYFYGNHNPGSNDVLKILSVNQWGTITWTSFESAFEGCSNLDVLAQDIPNLSLVSSLKLMFDSCANLVGNSSINNWDVSNVSNMHGVFANALIFNQSINGWDTSSVTTTSGMFFKARSFNQPLNSWDVSNVEDMSVMYGSADKFNQPLVLWNTTSTKNMNGMFEYAIEFNQPLDSWNVSNVENMQSMFLGARSFNQPLNSWNVSKVSNMYGMFQEADKFNQPLNSWNVSNVENMSSMFWNATSFNQNITDWNVSNVTSMNSTFKNAISFNQDLSNWNIVNVSSMYEMFSATSVTTEIYDKTLIGWSNLSTLKNNVLFDGGNSQYCESEEARQYLIDTYGWTITDGGKSLLCNEDNDFDGVLDHKDNCLNTVPNATVDETGCEIIPGNAILVYGLTPTCPGTTNGSIQVSSSLTDPSYNISLDGPTTITENNVSLNQPYIINNLSTGLYTVEISIPEASYTQSFGIQINEVGSISGKRENLDLKSKSVSYSVQGSHSYKVNINNKETLFNFDSAGPNQIQLNDLNGFNTISISGESDCQGLIEDSFNFSDSVVMYPVNTTDKTFIEGYDEESEVQIFDISGRLLFQKKLQKDKLESIDLESYDSGIYPVKIISNKNTQTFKIIKQ
;
A
#
# COMPACT_ATOMS: atom_id res chain seq x y z
N MET A 1 58.84 -39.14 5.11
CA MET A 1 60.10 -39.58 4.43
C MET A 1 60.45 -40.98 4.93
N LYS A 2 60.64 -41.98 4.05
CA LYS A 2 61.06 -43.37 4.32
C LYS A 2 60.41 -44.10 5.53
N SER A 3 59.50 -45.05 5.25
CA SER A 3 59.59 -46.45 5.74
C SER A 3 58.30 -47.26 5.48
N LEU A 4 58.08 -47.73 4.24
CA LEU A 4 57.50 -49.05 3.95
C LEU A 4 57.65 -49.32 2.45
N PHE A 5 58.48 -50.30 2.06
CA PHE A 5 58.66 -50.70 0.66
C PHE A 5 59.35 -52.07 0.58
N THR A 6 58.65 -53.14 0.99
CA THR A 6 59.04 -54.55 0.73
C THR A 6 57.91 -55.50 1.12
N PHE A 7 57.02 -55.78 0.16
CA PHE A 7 56.72 -57.18 -0.18
C PHE A 7 56.33 -57.23 -1.66
N LEU A 8 56.89 -58.20 -2.39
CA LEU A 8 56.54 -58.45 -3.79
C LEU A 8 55.14 -59.06 -3.82
N ALA A 9 54.23 -58.63 -4.70
CA ALA A 9 54.30 -58.88 -6.15
C ALA A 9 54.41 -60.39 -6.46
N LEU A 10 53.32 -61.11 -6.18
CA LEU A 10 52.99 -62.35 -6.91
C LEU A 10 51.76 -62.09 -7.76
N LEU A 11 51.79 -62.61 -8.99
CA LEU A 11 50.61 -62.93 -9.81
C LEU A 11 49.66 -61.76 -10.11
N TRP A 12 50.19 -60.71 -10.74
CA TRP A 12 49.54 -60.23 -11.97
C TRP A 12 49.69 -61.32 -13.05
N LEU A 13 48.90 -62.39 -12.92
CA LEU A 13 48.57 -63.24 -14.05
C LEU A 13 47.46 -62.48 -14.78
N SER A 14 47.83 -61.71 -15.81
CA SER A 14 46.85 -61.09 -16.71
C SER A 14 46.22 -62.19 -17.56
N ILE A 15 45.32 -62.97 -16.96
CA ILE A 15 44.30 -63.69 -17.70
C ILE A 15 43.48 -62.59 -18.38
N THR A 16 43.69 -62.43 -19.68
CA THR A 16 42.73 -61.71 -20.51
C THR A 16 41.51 -62.61 -20.62
N TYR A 17 40.64 -62.55 -19.61
CA TYR A 17 39.27 -63.03 -19.74
C TYR A 17 38.67 -62.41 -21.00
N SER A 18 37.87 -63.16 -21.73
CA SER A 18 37.17 -62.55 -22.86
C SER A 18 36.17 -61.55 -22.31
N GLN A 19 36.03 -60.39 -22.95
CA GLN A 19 34.94 -59.46 -22.63
C GLN A 19 33.56 -60.04 -23.01
N ASP A 20 33.50 -61.26 -23.53
CA ASP A 20 32.25 -61.92 -23.93
C ASP A 20 31.38 -62.35 -22.74
N ALA A 21 31.98 -62.66 -21.58
CA ALA A 21 31.29 -63.32 -20.46
C ALA A 21 30.78 -62.34 -19.38
N PHE A 22 29.61 -62.66 -18.82
CA PHE A 22 29.11 -62.07 -17.57
C PHE A 22 29.72 -62.85 -16.40
N ILE A 23 30.44 -62.16 -15.50
CA ILE A 23 31.23 -62.78 -14.44
C ILE A 23 30.71 -62.33 -13.08
N THR A 24 30.48 -63.27 -12.17
CA THR A 24 29.93 -63.04 -10.83
C THR A 24 30.65 -63.84 -9.77
N THR A 25 30.82 -63.30 -8.56
CA THR A 25 31.34 -64.05 -7.41
C THR A 25 30.19 -64.46 -6.49
N TRP A 26 30.21 -65.72 -6.06
CA TRP A 26 29.22 -66.36 -5.20
C TRP A 26 29.87 -67.03 -3.98
N LYS A 27 29.10 -67.24 -2.91
CA LYS A 27 29.49 -67.96 -1.69
C LYS A 27 28.41 -68.97 -1.30
N THR A 28 28.73 -70.26 -1.40
CA THR A 28 27.75 -71.36 -1.35
C THR A 28 27.09 -71.56 0.01
N ASP A 29 27.82 -71.25 1.10
CA ASP A 29 27.42 -71.39 2.50
C ASP A 29 26.76 -70.13 3.08
N ASN A 30 26.40 -69.16 2.23
CA ASN A 30 25.41 -68.16 2.59
C ASN A 30 23.99 -68.77 2.52
N PRO A 31 22.98 -68.19 3.19
CA PRO A 31 21.60 -68.68 3.13
C PRO A 31 21.07 -68.79 1.69
N GLY A 32 20.12 -69.69 1.46
CA GLY A 32 19.51 -69.85 0.14
C GLY A 32 18.46 -70.96 0.11
N VAL A 33 18.12 -71.39 -1.11
CA VAL A 33 17.21 -72.51 -1.38
C VAL A 33 17.98 -73.78 -1.73
N SER A 34 19.20 -73.66 -2.26
CA SER A 34 20.13 -74.78 -2.47
C SER A 34 21.02 -75.05 -1.25
N GLU A 35 21.57 -76.26 -1.16
CA GLU A 35 22.41 -76.72 -0.03
C GLU A 35 23.70 -75.88 0.15
N ASP A 36 24.36 -75.96 1.31
CA ASP A 36 25.55 -75.14 1.66
C ASP A 36 26.74 -75.30 0.70
N ASN A 37 26.77 -76.31 -0.16
CA ASN A 37 27.77 -76.54 -1.22
C ASN A 37 27.22 -76.32 -2.65
N GLN A 38 26.10 -75.61 -2.79
CA GLN A 38 25.41 -75.38 -4.05
C GLN A 38 25.11 -73.91 -4.30
N ILE A 39 24.90 -73.57 -5.58
CA ILE A 39 24.25 -72.33 -6.04
C ILE A 39 23.33 -72.64 -7.21
N THR A 40 22.29 -71.83 -7.38
CA THR A 40 21.35 -71.88 -8.49
C THR A 40 21.35 -70.57 -9.25
N ILE A 41 21.61 -70.61 -10.56
CA ILE A 41 21.45 -69.46 -11.46
C ILE A 41 19.96 -69.34 -11.85
N PRO A 42 19.27 -68.24 -11.54
CA PRO A 42 17.86 -68.08 -11.84
C PRO A 42 17.60 -67.35 -13.16
N THR A 43 16.63 -67.83 -13.92
CA THR A 43 16.24 -67.35 -15.26
C THR A 43 14.75 -67.01 -15.31
N PHE A 44 14.33 -66.12 -16.21
CA PHE A 44 12.94 -65.70 -16.32
C PHE A 44 12.09 -66.70 -17.16
N PRO A 45 10.98 -67.25 -16.64
CA PRO A 45 10.13 -68.17 -17.39
C PRO A 45 9.42 -67.50 -18.58
N GLY A 46 9.80 -67.86 -19.81
CA GLY A 46 9.15 -67.41 -21.04
C GLY A 46 10.08 -66.92 -22.15
N GLU A 47 11.37 -66.72 -21.84
CA GLU A 47 12.39 -66.34 -22.82
C GLU A 47 13.20 -67.55 -23.31
N THR A 48 13.93 -67.36 -24.42
CA THR A 48 14.80 -68.38 -25.01
C THR A 48 16.21 -68.28 -24.43
N TYR A 49 16.59 -69.26 -23.61
CA TYR A 49 17.94 -69.42 -23.07
C TYR A 49 18.71 -70.45 -23.90
N ASN A 50 19.99 -70.18 -24.15
CA ASN A 50 20.96 -71.14 -24.68
C ASN A 50 22.37 -70.68 -24.29
N TYR A 51 22.75 -70.95 -23.05
CA TYR A 51 23.99 -70.45 -22.44
C TYR A 51 24.90 -71.58 -21.96
N SER A 52 26.12 -71.21 -21.60
CA SER A 52 27.13 -72.05 -20.96
C SER A 52 27.63 -71.36 -19.70
N VAL A 53 28.07 -72.16 -18.73
CA VAL A 53 28.56 -71.73 -17.42
C VAL A 53 29.91 -72.38 -17.15
N ASP A 54 30.91 -71.61 -16.76
CA ASP A 54 32.06 -72.12 -16.00
C ASP A 54 31.83 -71.82 -14.52
N TRP A 55 31.92 -72.86 -13.69
CA TRP A 55 31.59 -72.78 -12.27
C TRP A 55 32.76 -72.34 -11.39
N GLY A 56 33.96 -72.13 -11.96
CA GLY A 56 35.16 -71.69 -11.25
C GLY A 56 35.89 -72.80 -10.46
N ASP A 57 35.35 -74.02 -10.42
CA ASP A 57 35.96 -75.20 -9.82
C ASP A 57 36.65 -76.12 -10.85
N GLY A 58 36.65 -75.71 -12.13
CA GLY A 58 37.15 -76.49 -13.26
C GLY A 58 36.10 -77.37 -13.93
N THR A 59 34.81 -77.20 -13.61
CA THR A 59 33.68 -77.83 -14.30
C THR A 59 32.85 -76.80 -15.08
N THR A 60 32.26 -77.26 -16.19
CA THR A 60 31.51 -76.40 -17.12
C THR A 60 30.24 -77.08 -17.61
N ASP A 61 29.14 -76.34 -17.68
CA ASP A 61 27.87 -76.75 -18.28
C ASP A 61 27.59 -75.99 -19.58
N THR A 62 26.88 -76.60 -20.53
CA THR A 62 26.65 -76.02 -21.86
C THR A 62 25.25 -76.37 -22.41
N ASN A 63 24.72 -75.51 -23.29
CA ASN A 63 23.38 -75.65 -23.89
C ASN A 63 22.24 -75.56 -22.86
N ILE A 64 22.39 -74.69 -21.86
CA ILE A 64 21.43 -74.54 -20.76
C ILE A 64 20.26 -73.64 -21.18
N ILE A 65 19.04 -74.08 -20.87
CA ILE A 65 17.77 -73.53 -21.40
C ILE A 65 16.82 -72.99 -20.30
N GLY A 66 17.33 -72.77 -19.08
CA GLY A 66 16.58 -72.30 -17.92
C GLY A 66 17.44 -72.32 -16.66
N ASN A 67 16.84 -72.40 -15.47
CA ASN A 67 17.58 -72.47 -14.20
C ASN A 67 18.51 -73.70 -14.16
N ILE A 68 19.68 -73.54 -13.55
CA ILE A 68 20.63 -74.62 -13.29
C ILE A 68 21.23 -74.50 -11.88
N THR A 69 21.38 -75.63 -11.19
CA THR A 69 21.99 -75.74 -9.85
C THR A 69 23.25 -76.57 -9.94
N HIS A 70 24.39 -76.03 -9.49
CA HIS A 70 25.67 -76.76 -9.39
C HIS A 70 25.92 -77.28 -7.98
N THR A 71 26.81 -78.27 -7.85
CA THR A 71 27.21 -78.86 -6.56
C THR A 71 28.73 -78.96 -6.45
N TYR A 72 29.31 -78.03 -5.68
CA TYR A 72 30.74 -77.97 -5.39
C TYR A 72 31.17 -79.09 -4.44
N THR A 73 32.44 -79.52 -4.54
CA THR A 73 32.97 -80.62 -3.70
C THR A 73 33.09 -80.23 -2.21
N ILE A 74 33.30 -78.95 -1.92
CA ILE A 74 33.38 -78.35 -0.57
C ILE A 74 32.71 -76.96 -0.66
N PRO A 75 31.95 -76.51 0.35
CA PRO A 75 31.50 -75.12 0.42
C PRO A 75 32.62 -74.08 0.30
N GLY A 76 32.32 -72.92 -0.28
CA GLY A 76 33.30 -71.85 -0.43
C GLY A 76 32.83 -70.68 -1.29
N THR A 77 33.78 -69.81 -1.64
CA THR A 77 33.58 -68.68 -2.55
C THR A 77 34.14 -69.03 -3.93
N PHE A 78 33.34 -68.86 -4.97
CA PHE A 78 33.66 -69.22 -6.35
C PHE A 78 33.28 -68.09 -7.31
N GLN A 79 34.05 -67.92 -8.37
CA GLN A 79 33.74 -67.01 -9.47
C GLN A 79 33.10 -67.83 -10.61
N VAL A 80 32.01 -67.32 -11.17
CA VAL A 80 31.14 -68.01 -12.12
C VAL A 80 31.04 -67.17 -13.39
N GLU A 81 31.38 -67.77 -14.53
CA GLU A 81 31.35 -67.12 -15.85
C GLU A 81 30.15 -67.63 -16.66
N ILE A 82 29.30 -66.74 -17.16
CA ILE A 82 28.13 -67.04 -17.97
C ILE A 82 28.32 -66.47 -19.38
N SER A 83 28.11 -67.30 -20.41
CA SER A 83 28.28 -66.89 -21.81
C SER A 83 27.24 -67.52 -22.75
N GLY A 84 26.94 -66.85 -23.87
CA GLY A 84 25.92 -67.27 -24.83
C GLY A 84 24.60 -66.51 -24.68
N VAL A 85 23.48 -67.17 -24.98
CA VAL A 85 22.15 -66.54 -24.96
C VAL A 85 21.55 -66.63 -23.56
N PHE A 86 21.82 -65.59 -22.76
CA PHE A 86 21.35 -65.43 -21.37
C PHE A 86 20.60 -64.08 -21.23
N PRO A 87 19.38 -63.95 -21.75
CA PRO A 87 18.72 -62.65 -21.92
C PRO A 87 18.38 -61.92 -20.61
N ARG A 88 18.23 -62.64 -19.50
CA ARG A 88 17.82 -62.10 -18.19
C ARG A 88 18.24 -63.02 -17.04
N VAL A 89 18.88 -62.45 -16.01
CA VAL A 89 18.91 -63.04 -14.66
C VAL A 89 17.65 -62.59 -13.92
N TYR A 90 17.09 -63.42 -13.04
CA TYR A 90 15.81 -63.11 -12.39
C TYR A 90 15.73 -63.65 -10.96
N PHE A 91 16.34 -62.96 -9.99
CA PHE A 91 16.25 -63.35 -8.58
C PHE A 91 14.86 -63.10 -7.98
N HIS A 92 14.18 -61.99 -8.30
CA HIS A 92 12.80 -61.68 -7.85
C HIS A 92 12.57 -61.90 -6.33
N ASN A 93 13.57 -61.58 -5.49
CA ASN A 93 13.55 -61.77 -4.04
C ASN A 93 13.42 -63.26 -3.58
N GLU A 94 13.70 -64.21 -4.47
CA GLU A 94 13.62 -65.66 -4.29
C GLU A 94 14.99 -66.34 -4.54
N GLY A 95 15.04 -67.67 -4.41
CA GLY A 95 16.23 -68.48 -4.73
C GLY A 95 17.46 -68.18 -3.87
N ASP A 96 18.64 -68.30 -4.47
CA ASP A 96 19.95 -68.19 -3.81
C ASP A 96 20.48 -66.73 -3.77
N LYS A 97 19.58 -65.74 -3.65
CA LYS A 97 19.88 -64.29 -3.68
C LYS A 97 20.91 -63.81 -2.66
N GLU A 98 21.01 -64.47 -1.51
CA GLU A 98 22.01 -64.14 -0.47
C GLU A 98 23.39 -64.75 -0.79
N LYS A 99 23.47 -65.71 -1.73
CA LYS A 99 24.70 -66.39 -2.13
C LYS A 99 25.51 -65.65 -3.17
N ILE A 100 24.90 -64.81 -4.01
CA ILE A 100 25.65 -63.93 -4.91
C ILE A 100 26.25 -62.76 -4.10
N LEU A 101 27.54 -62.47 -4.32
CA LEU A 101 28.29 -61.43 -3.61
C LEU A 101 28.68 -60.26 -4.53
N SER A 102 29.01 -60.51 -5.79
CA SER A 102 29.31 -59.41 -6.73
C SER A 102 29.08 -59.72 -8.20
N VAL A 103 28.79 -58.65 -8.96
CA VAL A 103 29.06 -58.59 -10.40
C VAL A 103 30.49 -58.09 -10.61
N ASP A 104 31.31 -58.91 -11.26
CA ASP A 104 32.74 -58.68 -11.50
C ASP A 104 33.04 -58.28 -12.95
N GLN A 105 32.15 -58.63 -13.91
CA GLN A 105 32.15 -58.18 -15.30
C GLN A 105 30.74 -58.30 -15.89
N TRP A 106 30.26 -57.32 -16.66
CA TRP A 106 28.98 -57.39 -17.37
C TRP A 106 29.07 -58.19 -18.68
N GLY A 107 30.15 -58.00 -19.43
CA GLY A 107 30.40 -58.64 -20.72
C GLY A 107 29.44 -58.22 -21.84
N ILE A 108 29.42 -58.98 -22.94
CA ILE A 108 28.57 -58.68 -24.12
C ILE A 108 27.17 -59.33 -24.08
N ILE A 109 26.71 -59.76 -22.90
CA ILE A 109 25.37 -60.35 -22.77
C ILE A 109 24.32 -59.32 -23.22
N ASN A 110 23.56 -59.67 -24.26
CA ASN A 110 22.53 -58.81 -24.83
C ASN A 110 21.21 -58.99 -24.07
N TRP A 111 21.04 -58.18 -23.01
CA TRP A 111 19.90 -58.25 -22.10
C TRP A 111 18.58 -57.84 -22.78
N SER A 112 17.50 -58.55 -22.46
CA SER A 112 16.12 -58.20 -22.88
C SER A 112 15.43 -57.28 -21.87
N SER A 113 15.67 -57.52 -20.58
CA SER A 113 15.18 -56.71 -19.47
C SER A 113 16.05 -56.96 -18.22
N MET A 114 16.19 -55.94 -17.38
CA MET A 114 16.78 -56.07 -16.04
C MET A 114 15.73 -56.04 -14.92
N GLU A 115 14.42 -56.11 -15.25
CA GLU A 115 13.36 -56.09 -14.25
C GLU A 115 13.56 -57.24 -13.24
N ASN A 116 13.61 -56.89 -11.95
CA ASN A 116 13.85 -57.78 -10.82
C ASN A 116 15.16 -58.61 -10.88
N ALA A 117 16.13 -58.20 -11.71
CA ALA A 117 17.33 -58.98 -11.99
C ALA A 117 18.06 -59.47 -10.73
N PHE A 118 18.41 -58.55 -9.82
CA PHE A 118 19.05 -58.81 -8.53
C PHE A 118 18.17 -58.40 -7.33
N SER A 119 16.84 -58.41 -7.53
CA SER A 119 15.87 -58.10 -6.49
C SER A 119 16.05 -59.06 -5.29
N GLY A 120 16.26 -58.48 -4.11
CA GLY A 120 16.49 -59.17 -2.83
C GLY A 120 17.91 -59.67 -2.59
N CYS A 121 18.89 -59.36 -3.43
CA CYS A 121 20.28 -59.81 -3.24
C CYS A 121 21.03 -58.94 -2.22
N ALA A 122 20.72 -59.08 -0.93
CA ALA A 122 21.16 -58.16 0.11
C ALA A 122 22.69 -58.03 0.24
N ASN A 123 23.45 -59.08 -0.08
CA ASN A 123 24.92 -59.13 -0.03
C ASN A 123 25.62 -58.69 -1.33
N LEU A 124 24.87 -58.30 -2.37
CA LEU A 124 25.43 -57.98 -3.69
C LEU A 124 26.09 -56.60 -3.74
N ASP A 125 27.27 -56.55 -4.36
CA ASP A 125 27.91 -55.32 -4.85
C ASP A 125 28.23 -55.39 -6.36
N VAL A 126 28.53 -54.26 -7.01
CA VAL A 126 28.91 -54.19 -8.43
C VAL A 126 30.32 -53.63 -8.54
N ASN A 127 31.30 -54.53 -8.62
CA ASN A 127 32.74 -54.22 -8.54
C ASN A 127 33.38 -53.89 -9.91
N THR A 128 32.64 -54.03 -11.00
CA THR A 128 33.16 -53.87 -12.36
C THR A 128 33.24 -52.41 -12.85
N MET A 129 34.14 -52.20 -13.82
CA MET A 129 34.33 -50.97 -14.58
C MET A 129 33.72 -51.00 -15.99
N ASP A 130 33.28 -52.17 -16.48
CA ASP A 130 32.49 -52.26 -17.72
C ASP A 130 31.00 -51.94 -17.48
N THR A 131 30.21 -51.93 -18.56
CA THR A 131 28.82 -51.45 -18.56
C THR A 131 27.89 -52.49 -19.21
N PRO A 132 26.69 -52.74 -18.66
CA PRO A 132 25.75 -53.68 -19.25
C PRO A 132 25.26 -53.20 -20.63
N MET A 133 25.08 -54.12 -21.57
CA MET A 133 24.48 -53.82 -22.88
C MET A 133 22.96 -53.65 -22.76
N LEU A 134 22.52 -52.46 -22.36
CA LEU A 134 21.12 -52.10 -22.15
C LEU A 134 20.39 -51.65 -23.43
N SER A 135 21.00 -51.73 -24.61
CA SER A 135 20.45 -51.19 -25.86
C SER A 135 19.14 -51.85 -26.33
N ASN A 136 18.79 -53.03 -25.81
CA ASN A 136 17.49 -53.69 -26.02
C ASN A 136 16.57 -53.66 -24.78
N VAL A 137 16.99 -53.02 -23.69
CA VAL A 137 16.30 -53.01 -22.38
C VAL A 137 15.46 -51.75 -22.22
N SER A 138 14.14 -51.92 -22.14
CA SER A 138 13.20 -50.83 -21.81
C SER A 138 12.78 -50.81 -20.33
N ASP A 139 12.99 -51.91 -19.59
CA ASP A 139 12.51 -52.09 -18.23
C ASP A 139 13.64 -52.58 -17.30
N ILE A 140 13.96 -51.75 -16.29
CA ILE A 140 14.98 -52.01 -15.26
C ILE A 140 14.39 -51.98 -13.83
N ARG A 141 13.06 -52.07 -13.70
CA ARG A 141 12.36 -51.92 -12.41
C ARG A 141 12.82 -52.96 -11.39
N TYR A 142 12.99 -52.53 -10.14
CA TYR A 142 13.44 -53.39 -9.04
C TYR A 142 14.79 -54.10 -9.27
N MET A 143 15.61 -53.71 -10.26
CA MET A 143 16.85 -54.41 -10.63
C MET A 143 17.80 -54.63 -9.43
N PHE A 144 17.92 -53.66 -8.52
CA PHE A 144 18.70 -53.77 -7.27
C PHE A 144 17.84 -53.64 -6.01
N TYR A 145 16.52 -53.84 -6.09
CA TYR A 145 15.62 -53.71 -4.94
C TYR A 145 16.13 -54.52 -3.74
N GLY A 146 16.40 -53.89 -2.61
CA GLY A 146 16.89 -54.56 -1.40
C GLY A 146 18.37 -54.99 -1.42
N CYS A 147 19.19 -54.56 -2.39
CA CYS A 147 20.64 -54.78 -2.38
C CYS A 147 21.33 -53.86 -1.34
N THR A 148 21.17 -54.17 -0.05
CA THR A 148 21.67 -53.32 1.05
C THR A 148 23.18 -53.12 1.06
N SER A 149 23.94 -54.08 0.53
CA SER A 149 25.41 -54.02 0.41
C SER A 149 25.91 -53.28 -0.84
N LEU A 150 25.03 -52.83 -1.75
CA LEU A 150 25.44 -52.20 -3.00
C LEU A 150 26.14 -50.86 -2.75
N VAL A 151 27.45 -50.81 -3.01
CA VAL A 151 28.27 -49.59 -3.02
C VAL A 151 28.49 -49.13 -4.46
N GLY A 152 28.80 -50.06 -5.37
CA GLY A 152 29.06 -49.83 -6.79
C GLY A 152 30.40 -49.16 -7.09
N THR A 153 30.75 -49.09 -8.37
CA THR A 153 31.83 -48.22 -8.89
C THR A 153 31.24 -47.00 -9.61
N ASN A 154 32.09 -46.09 -10.09
CA ASN A 154 31.67 -44.98 -10.95
C ASN A 154 31.29 -45.41 -12.38
N SER A 155 31.28 -46.72 -12.72
CA SER A 155 30.82 -47.22 -14.01
C SER A 155 29.33 -46.99 -14.25
N PHE A 156 28.52 -46.91 -13.18
CA PHE A 156 27.09 -46.57 -13.23
C PHE A 156 26.81 -45.30 -14.04
N ASN A 157 27.66 -44.26 -13.95
CA ASN A 157 27.51 -43.00 -14.69
C ASN A 157 27.76 -43.13 -16.21
N ASN A 158 28.10 -44.31 -16.71
CA ASN A 158 28.37 -44.58 -18.13
C ASN A 158 27.37 -45.57 -18.74
N TRP A 159 26.31 -45.96 -18.02
CA TRP A 159 25.28 -46.88 -18.52
C TRP A 159 24.37 -46.18 -19.53
N ASP A 160 24.15 -46.81 -20.68
CA ASP A 160 23.24 -46.30 -21.71
C ASP A 160 21.79 -46.61 -21.35
N THR A 161 21.11 -45.64 -20.72
CA THR A 161 19.69 -45.75 -20.36
C THR A 161 18.74 -45.25 -21.46
N SER A 162 19.23 -44.93 -22.66
CA SER A 162 18.44 -44.18 -23.67
C SER A 162 17.14 -44.85 -24.12
N ASN A 163 17.07 -46.19 -24.09
CA ASN A 163 15.86 -46.97 -24.42
C ASN A 163 14.99 -47.34 -23.21
N VAL A 164 15.40 -47.00 -21.99
CA VAL A 164 14.66 -47.30 -20.75
C VAL A 164 13.43 -46.40 -20.65
N THR A 165 12.28 -47.01 -20.37
CA THR A 165 11.01 -46.30 -20.14
C THR A 165 10.52 -46.37 -18.70
N ARG A 166 11.03 -47.31 -17.89
CA ARG A 166 10.61 -47.51 -16.49
C ARG A 166 11.78 -47.79 -15.55
N MET A 167 11.87 -47.00 -14.47
CA MET A 167 12.92 -47.10 -13.45
C MET A 167 12.38 -47.36 -12.02
N ASP A 168 11.10 -47.72 -11.89
CA ASP A 168 10.41 -47.94 -10.60
C ASP A 168 11.23 -48.78 -9.61
N SER A 169 11.47 -48.21 -8.43
CA SER A 169 12.12 -48.86 -7.28
C SER A 169 13.47 -49.55 -7.57
N LEU A 170 14.18 -49.11 -8.60
CA LEU A 170 15.47 -49.63 -9.06
C LEU A 170 16.54 -49.72 -7.94
N PHE A 171 16.70 -48.66 -7.14
CA PHE A 171 17.63 -48.60 -6.00
C PHE A 171 16.93 -48.57 -4.63
N ALA A 172 15.66 -48.98 -4.56
CA ALA A 172 14.94 -49.00 -3.30
C ALA A 172 15.61 -49.95 -2.28
N ALA A 173 15.73 -49.50 -1.04
CA ALA A 173 16.48 -50.12 0.06
C ALA A 173 17.99 -50.38 -0.21
N CYS A 174 18.59 -49.78 -1.24
CA CYS A 174 20.05 -49.77 -1.42
C CYS A 174 20.70 -48.76 -0.45
N SER A 175 20.73 -49.09 0.85
CA SER A 175 21.10 -48.17 1.92
C SER A 175 22.50 -47.56 1.80
N LEU A 176 23.43 -48.21 1.09
CA LEU A 176 24.81 -47.76 0.87
C LEU A 176 25.05 -47.11 -0.50
N PHE A 177 24.10 -47.18 -1.43
CA PHE A 177 24.32 -46.73 -2.80
C PHE A 177 24.40 -45.19 -2.90
N ASN A 178 25.46 -44.70 -3.53
CA ASN A 178 25.72 -43.27 -3.69
C ASN A 178 26.65 -42.99 -4.90
N GLN A 179 26.54 -43.75 -5.99
CA GLN A 179 27.39 -43.57 -7.18
C GLN A 179 26.80 -42.54 -8.15
N PRO A 180 27.63 -41.75 -8.86
CA PRO A 180 27.15 -40.78 -9.84
C PRO A 180 26.32 -41.45 -10.95
N ILE A 181 25.18 -40.83 -11.27
CA ILE A 181 24.23 -41.26 -12.32
C ILE A 181 23.63 -40.07 -13.09
N GLY A 182 24.16 -38.85 -12.89
CA GLY A 182 23.68 -37.63 -13.55
C GLY A 182 23.80 -37.61 -15.08
N ASN A 183 24.61 -38.51 -15.66
CA ASN A 183 24.73 -38.69 -17.12
C ASN A 183 23.59 -39.49 -17.76
N TRP A 184 22.71 -40.14 -16.98
CA TRP A 184 21.65 -41.00 -17.51
C TRP A 184 20.66 -40.21 -18.37
N ASN A 185 20.28 -40.80 -19.51
CA ASN A 185 19.20 -40.26 -20.34
C ASN A 185 17.85 -40.77 -19.82
N LEU A 186 16.96 -39.85 -19.43
CA LEU A 186 15.60 -40.12 -18.95
C LEU A 186 14.52 -39.66 -19.96
N GLU A 187 14.89 -39.23 -21.17
CA GLU A 187 13.95 -38.69 -22.18
C GLU A 187 12.77 -39.64 -22.51
N ASN A 188 12.98 -40.96 -22.46
CA ASN A 188 11.94 -41.96 -22.70
C ASN A 188 11.26 -42.49 -21.42
N VAL A 189 11.67 -42.05 -20.23
CA VAL A 189 11.18 -42.55 -18.94
C VAL A 189 9.87 -41.88 -18.55
N THR A 190 8.84 -42.70 -18.30
CA THR A 190 7.52 -42.23 -17.85
C THR A 190 7.28 -42.36 -16.36
N THR A 191 8.12 -43.13 -15.64
CA THR A 191 7.97 -43.33 -14.20
C THR A 191 9.31 -43.63 -13.50
N ILE A 192 9.49 -42.93 -12.37
CA ILE A 192 10.62 -43.09 -11.43
C ILE A 192 10.12 -43.37 -10.00
N ALA A 193 8.93 -43.99 -9.90
CA ALA A 193 8.24 -44.22 -8.63
C ALA A 193 9.08 -45.10 -7.67
N GLY A 194 9.36 -44.57 -6.49
CA GLY A 194 10.16 -45.25 -5.46
C GLY A 194 11.64 -45.45 -5.80
N LEU A 195 12.18 -44.83 -6.87
CA LEU A 195 13.55 -45.06 -7.40
C LEU A 195 14.64 -45.15 -6.31
N PHE A 196 14.66 -44.24 -5.34
CA PHE A 196 15.61 -44.19 -4.22
C PHE A 196 14.96 -44.46 -2.85
N ASN A 197 13.80 -45.14 -2.82
CA ASN A 197 13.02 -45.34 -1.58
C ASN A 197 13.82 -46.15 -0.55
N GLY A 198 14.31 -45.52 0.52
CA GLY A 198 15.18 -46.13 1.53
C GLY A 198 16.66 -46.21 1.16
N ALA A 199 17.10 -45.55 0.08
CA ALA A 199 18.51 -45.39 -0.26
C ALA A 199 19.15 -44.31 0.65
N THR A 200 19.30 -44.61 1.93
CA THR A 200 19.65 -43.66 3.00
C THR A 200 20.93 -42.85 2.78
N SER A 201 21.89 -43.38 2.00
CA SER A 201 23.17 -42.71 1.69
C SER A 201 23.17 -41.91 0.39
N PHE A 202 22.11 -41.98 -0.44
CA PHE A 202 22.10 -41.38 -1.76
C PHE A 202 22.01 -39.85 -1.70
N ASN A 203 22.96 -39.16 -2.33
CA ASN A 203 23.01 -37.70 -2.43
C ASN A 203 23.85 -37.24 -3.65
N GLN A 204 23.67 -37.87 -4.82
CA GLN A 204 24.40 -37.51 -6.06
C GLN A 204 23.63 -36.54 -6.95
N ASP A 205 24.37 -35.69 -7.68
CA ASP A 205 23.79 -34.73 -8.62
C ASP A 205 23.04 -35.43 -9.76
N ILE A 206 21.76 -35.06 -9.88
CA ILE A 206 20.77 -35.50 -10.87
C ILE A 206 19.94 -34.31 -11.37
N GLY A 207 20.37 -33.07 -11.12
CA GLY A 207 19.66 -31.86 -11.54
C GLY A 207 19.54 -31.72 -13.06
N ASN A 208 20.50 -32.31 -13.79
CA ASN A 208 20.57 -32.29 -15.26
C ASN A 208 19.66 -33.32 -15.95
N TRP A 209 18.89 -34.14 -15.21
CA TRP A 209 18.00 -35.14 -15.80
C TRP A 209 16.78 -34.52 -16.51
N ASN A 210 16.55 -34.92 -17.76
CA ASN A 210 15.32 -34.59 -18.48
C ASN A 210 14.16 -35.48 -18.00
N VAL A 211 13.31 -34.96 -17.11
CA VAL A 211 12.12 -35.64 -16.58
C VAL A 211 10.81 -35.20 -17.24
N SER A 212 10.84 -34.45 -18.34
CA SER A 212 9.66 -33.87 -19.02
C SER A 212 8.65 -34.88 -19.60
N ASN A 213 8.93 -36.19 -19.53
CA ASN A 213 8.02 -37.28 -19.89
C ASN A 213 7.56 -38.12 -18.70
N VAL A 214 8.00 -37.80 -17.47
CA VAL A 214 7.61 -38.51 -16.25
C VAL A 214 6.20 -38.09 -15.81
N GLU A 215 5.35 -39.10 -15.56
CA GLU A 215 3.97 -38.94 -15.10
C GLU A 215 3.81 -39.29 -13.61
N ASP A 216 4.66 -40.17 -13.07
CA ASP A 216 4.65 -40.63 -11.66
C ASP A 216 6.04 -40.51 -10.98
N MET A 217 6.06 -39.78 -9.86
CA MET A 217 7.20 -39.57 -8.95
C MET A 217 6.86 -39.97 -7.49
N THR A 218 5.86 -40.83 -7.30
CA THR A 218 5.43 -41.28 -5.97
C THR A 218 6.57 -42.04 -5.26
N PHE A 219 6.84 -41.73 -4.00
CA PHE A 219 7.95 -42.28 -3.18
C PHE A 219 9.39 -42.08 -3.70
N THR A 220 9.66 -41.30 -4.77
CA THR A 220 10.99 -41.29 -5.45
C THR A 220 12.21 -41.10 -4.53
N PHE A 221 12.12 -40.23 -3.51
CA PHE A 221 13.15 -40.01 -2.47
C PHE A 221 12.66 -40.33 -1.06
N ALA A 222 11.62 -41.15 -0.91
CA ALA A 222 11.12 -41.56 0.40
C ALA A 222 12.24 -42.24 1.21
N GLN A 223 12.41 -41.89 2.49
CA GLN A 223 13.45 -42.39 3.39
C GLN A 223 14.90 -42.23 2.87
N ALA A 224 15.14 -41.45 1.81
CA ALA A 224 16.47 -41.06 1.34
C ALA A 224 17.03 -39.95 2.24
N SER A 225 17.31 -40.31 3.50
CA SER A 225 17.55 -39.37 4.62
C SER A 225 18.66 -38.34 4.39
N SER A 226 19.62 -38.65 3.51
CA SER A 226 20.78 -37.81 3.17
C SER A 226 20.62 -36.98 1.90
N PHE A 227 19.51 -37.12 1.15
CA PHE A 227 19.33 -36.45 -0.15
C PHE A 227 19.02 -34.96 0.03
N ASP A 228 19.83 -34.10 -0.59
CA ASP A 228 19.68 -32.64 -0.59
C ASP A 228 20.28 -32.01 -1.88
N GLN A 229 20.16 -32.69 -3.04
CA GLN A 229 20.64 -32.16 -4.32
C GLN A 229 19.59 -31.30 -5.03
N TYR A 230 20.06 -30.28 -5.76
CA TYR A 230 19.20 -29.33 -6.45
C TYR A 230 18.51 -29.96 -7.67
N ILE A 231 17.18 -29.84 -7.70
CA ILE A 231 16.28 -30.39 -8.73
C ILE A 231 15.21 -29.36 -9.15
N GLY A 232 15.42 -28.07 -8.86
CA GLY A 232 14.46 -27.00 -9.14
C GLY A 232 14.23 -26.73 -10.63
N ASP A 233 15.16 -27.17 -11.49
CA ASP A 233 15.10 -27.02 -12.95
C ASP A 233 14.38 -28.19 -13.65
N TRP A 234 13.90 -29.19 -12.91
CA TRP A 234 13.14 -30.32 -13.44
C TRP A 234 11.77 -29.89 -14.00
N ASP A 235 11.50 -30.21 -15.26
CA ASP A 235 10.17 -30.06 -15.87
C ASP A 235 9.22 -31.15 -15.37
N VAL A 236 8.52 -30.86 -14.27
CA VAL A 236 7.48 -31.75 -13.70
C VAL A 236 6.09 -31.53 -14.31
N SER A 237 5.95 -30.81 -15.44
CA SER A 237 4.64 -30.37 -15.95
C SER A 237 3.68 -31.48 -16.39
N LYS A 238 4.15 -32.72 -16.55
CA LYS A 238 3.31 -33.91 -16.82
C LYS A 238 3.02 -34.78 -15.60
N VAL A 239 3.63 -34.50 -14.45
CA VAL A 239 3.48 -35.32 -13.25
C VAL A 239 2.05 -35.16 -12.70
N PHE A 240 1.32 -36.26 -12.61
CA PHE A 240 0.00 -36.29 -11.95
C PHE A 240 0.09 -36.82 -10.50
N ALA A 241 1.14 -37.58 -10.18
CA ALA A 241 1.37 -38.19 -8.87
C ALA A 241 2.79 -37.98 -8.35
N MET A 242 2.89 -37.42 -7.14
CA MET A 242 4.13 -37.22 -6.38
C MET A 242 3.89 -37.44 -4.87
N GLY A 243 2.98 -38.37 -4.54
CA GLY A 243 2.67 -38.74 -3.16
C GLY A 243 3.90 -39.31 -2.46
N PHE A 244 4.10 -38.96 -1.19
CA PHE A 244 5.27 -39.39 -0.39
C PHE A 244 6.66 -39.10 -1.03
N MET A 245 6.79 -38.23 -2.04
CA MET A 245 8.03 -38.08 -2.84
C MET A 245 9.29 -37.82 -1.99
N PHE A 246 9.19 -37.02 -0.93
CA PHE A 246 10.26 -36.71 0.04
C PHE A 246 9.93 -37.20 1.45
N ASN A 247 9.06 -38.20 1.61
CA ASN A 247 8.64 -38.70 2.91
C ASN A 247 9.83 -39.28 3.69
N GLY A 248 10.27 -38.61 4.75
CA GLY A 248 11.45 -38.99 5.53
C GLY A 248 12.80 -38.65 4.88
N ALA A 249 12.82 -37.83 3.82
CA ALA A 249 14.03 -37.23 3.28
C ALA A 249 14.51 -36.10 4.23
N SER A 250 15.00 -36.47 5.41
CA SER A 250 15.23 -35.56 6.54
C SER A 250 16.15 -34.37 6.25
N ALA A 251 17.10 -34.53 5.33
CA ALA A 251 18.04 -33.49 4.91
C ALA A 251 17.47 -32.51 3.87
N PHE A 252 16.47 -32.91 3.09
CA PHE A 252 16.06 -32.21 1.87
C PHE A 252 15.50 -30.80 2.15
N ASN A 253 16.14 -29.78 1.58
CA ASN A 253 15.72 -28.40 1.69
C ASN A 253 16.05 -27.57 0.42
N GLN A 254 16.05 -28.19 -0.77
CA GLN A 254 16.37 -27.50 -2.03
C GLN A 254 15.15 -26.80 -2.66
N ASN A 255 15.40 -25.66 -3.30
CA ASN A 255 14.35 -24.83 -3.88
C ASN A 255 13.68 -25.51 -5.09
N ILE A 256 12.37 -25.69 -4.98
CA ILE A 256 11.46 -26.28 -5.99
C ILE A 256 10.24 -25.37 -6.26
N GLY A 257 10.30 -24.10 -5.85
CA GLY A 257 9.20 -23.14 -5.99
C GLY A 257 8.82 -22.81 -7.44
N ASN A 258 9.70 -23.10 -8.41
CA ASN A 258 9.49 -22.89 -9.85
C ASN A 258 8.76 -24.06 -10.55
N TRP A 259 8.52 -25.17 -9.86
CA TRP A 259 7.88 -26.36 -10.44
C TRP A 259 6.43 -26.10 -10.88
N ASN A 260 6.11 -26.48 -12.12
CA ASN A 260 4.75 -26.43 -12.64
C ASN A 260 3.95 -27.66 -12.18
N VAL A 261 3.38 -27.59 -10.97
CA VAL A 261 2.58 -28.67 -10.38
C VAL A 261 1.10 -28.66 -10.78
N GLY A 262 0.68 -27.84 -11.77
CA GLY A 262 -0.74 -27.64 -12.09
C GLY A 262 -1.51 -28.89 -12.56
N ASN A 263 -0.82 -29.94 -13.01
CA ASN A 263 -1.40 -31.24 -13.36
C ASN A 263 -1.42 -32.27 -12.19
N VAL A 264 -0.86 -31.93 -11.02
CA VAL A 264 -0.74 -32.87 -9.89
C VAL A 264 -2.08 -33.05 -9.18
N VAL A 265 -2.55 -34.30 -9.13
CA VAL A 265 -3.77 -34.71 -8.42
C VAL A 265 -3.44 -35.35 -7.06
N HIS A 266 -2.26 -35.97 -6.94
CA HIS A 266 -1.83 -36.75 -5.78
C HIS A 266 -0.53 -36.21 -5.17
N MET A 267 -0.68 -35.41 -4.11
CA MET A 267 0.42 -34.73 -3.38
C MET A 267 0.43 -35.06 -1.87
N TYR A 268 -0.32 -36.09 -1.45
CA TYR A 268 -0.41 -36.51 -0.05
C TYR A 268 0.95 -36.94 0.52
N SER A 269 1.20 -36.61 1.78
CA SER A 269 2.44 -36.93 2.51
C SER A 269 3.77 -36.54 1.85
N MET A 270 3.77 -35.65 0.84
CA MET A 270 4.93 -35.34 -0.01
C MET A 270 6.19 -34.98 0.79
N PHE A 271 6.08 -34.13 1.82
CA PHE A 271 7.19 -33.70 2.69
C PHE A 271 7.08 -34.29 4.11
N SER A 272 6.31 -35.36 4.29
CA SER A 272 6.07 -35.95 5.62
C SER A 272 7.37 -36.46 6.23
N GLY A 273 7.87 -35.85 7.30
CA GLY A 273 9.16 -36.18 7.91
C GLY A 273 10.40 -35.58 7.21
N ALA A 274 10.23 -34.71 6.21
CA ALA A 274 11.31 -33.90 5.65
C ALA A 274 11.67 -32.77 6.63
N THR A 275 12.37 -33.13 7.71
CA THR A 275 12.52 -32.29 8.92
C THR A 275 13.11 -30.90 8.70
N LEU A 276 13.97 -30.72 7.68
CA LEU A 276 14.61 -29.45 7.34
C LEU A 276 13.91 -28.65 6.24
N PHE A 277 12.88 -29.22 5.57
CA PHE A 277 12.26 -28.58 4.40
C PHE A 277 11.51 -27.30 4.77
N ASN A 278 11.91 -26.18 4.16
CA ASN A 278 11.32 -24.86 4.43
C ASN A 278 11.41 -23.92 3.20
N GLN A 279 11.10 -24.43 1.99
CA GLN A 279 11.29 -23.70 0.71
C GLN A 279 9.98 -23.08 0.18
N PRO A 280 10.07 -21.92 -0.53
CA PRO A 280 8.90 -21.12 -0.90
C PRO A 280 8.09 -21.76 -2.04
N ILE A 281 6.98 -22.41 -1.67
CA ILE A 281 6.05 -23.12 -2.58
C ILE A 281 4.66 -22.45 -2.68
N GLY A 282 4.51 -21.23 -2.16
CA GLY A 282 3.24 -20.47 -2.16
C GLY A 282 2.70 -20.09 -3.55
N ASN A 283 3.52 -20.20 -4.59
CA ASN A 283 3.16 -19.90 -5.99
C ASN A 283 2.65 -21.12 -6.78
N TRP A 284 2.60 -22.30 -6.16
CA TRP A 284 2.12 -23.52 -6.81
C TRP A 284 0.61 -23.48 -7.09
N ASP A 285 0.21 -23.87 -8.31
CA ASP A 285 -1.19 -24.09 -8.66
C ASP A 285 -1.66 -25.43 -8.10
N THR A 286 -2.37 -25.40 -6.97
CA THR A 286 -2.94 -26.56 -6.31
C THR A 286 -4.35 -26.91 -6.78
N SER A 287 -4.89 -26.25 -7.82
CA SER A 287 -6.31 -26.34 -8.18
C SER A 287 -6.80 -27.75 -8.54
N ASN A 288 -5.93 -28.64 -9.02
CA ASN A 288 -6.25 -30.04 -9.31
C ASN A 288 -5.96 -31.02 -8.15
N VAL A 289 -5.39 -30.56 -7.03
CA VAL A 289 -5.06 -31.41 -5.88
C VAL A 289 -6.32 -31.82 -5.12
N THR A 290 -6.50 -33.12 -4.91
CA THR A 290 -7.71 -33.68 -4.26
C THR A 290 -7.50 -34.06 -2.79
N SER A 291 -6.25 -34.23 -2.35
CA SER A 291 -5.89 -34.45 -0.94
C SER A 291 -4.46 -34.01 -0.61
N THR A 292 -4.34 -33.29 0.51
CA THR A 292 -3.08 -32.86 1.13
C THR A 292 -2.80 -33.60 2.45
N SER A 293 -3.46 -34.73 2.70
CA SER A 293 -3.33 -35.45 3.97
C SER A 293 -1.88 -35.83 4.25
N GLY A 294 -1.41 -35.52 5.46
CA GLY A 294 -0.03 -35.75 5.90
C GLY A 294 1.05 -34.92 5.22
N MET A 295 0.72 -33.99 4.29
CA MET A 295 1.69 -33.37 3.36
C MET A 295 2.95 -32.78 4.04
N PHE A 296 2.78 -32.14 5.21
CA PHE A 296 3.85 -31.57 6.03
C PHE A 296 3.92 -32.20 7.44
N GLY A 297 3.37 -33.41 7.61
CA GLY A 297 3.43 -34.12 8.89
C GLY A 297 4.88 -34.31 9.34
N ALA A 298 5.25 -33.91 10.56
CA ALA A 298 6.62 -33.90 11.07
C ALA A 298 7.66 -33.11 10.23
N ALA A 299 7.25 -32.24 9.31
CA ALA A 299 8.13 -31.28 8.63
C ALA A 299 8.46 -30.10 9.57
N GLN A 300 9.27 -30.38 10.60
CA GLN A 300 9.46 -29.51 11.77
C GLN A 300 9.88 -28.07 11.41
N ALA A 301 10.73 -27.89 10.41
CA ALA A 301 11.21 -26.58 9.97
C ALA A 301 10.20 -25.77 9.11
N PHE A 302 9.14 -26.40 8.59
CA PHE A 302 8.29 -25.79 7.56
C PHE A 302 7.42 -24.65 8.11
N ASN A 303 7.60 -23.44 7.58
CA ASN A 303 6.82 -22.26 7.92
C ASN A 303 6.72 -21.26 6.76
N GLN A 304 6.47 -21.74 5.53
CA GLN A 304 6.38 -20.90 4.32
C GLN A 304 4.94 -20.49 3.97
N PRO A 305 4.72 -19.27 3.44
CA PRO A 305 3.37 -18.77 3.15
C PRO A 305 2.69 -19.57 2.04
N ILE A 306 1.51 -20.12 2.35
CA ILE A 306 0.69 -20.97 1.47
C ILE A 306 -0.80 -20.56 1.47
N GLY A 307 -1.15 -19.41 2.07
CA GLY A 307 -2.53 -18.89 2.11
C GLY A 307 -3.16 -18.61 0.74
N ASN A 308 -2.34 -18.51 -0.32
CA ASN A 308 -2.77 -18.31 -1.72
C ASN A 308 -3.16 -19.61 -2.44
N TRP A 309 -2.94 -20.79 -1.84
CA TRP A 309 -3.27 -22.07 -2.46
C TRP A 309 -4.78 -22.24 -2.67
N ASN A 310 -5.17 -22.78 -3.82
CA ASN A 310 -6.55 -23.13 -4.11
C ASN A 310 -6.88 -24.47 -3.46
N MET A 311 -7.72 -24.45 -2.44
CA MET A 311 -8.11 -25.63 -1.65
C MET A 311 -9.50 -26.19 -2.04
N PHE A 312 -10.20 -25.57 -2.98
CA PHE A 312 -11.61 -25.86 -3.31
C PHE A 312 -11.89 -27.33 -3.68
N ASN A 313 -10.94 -28.01 -4.34
CA ASN A 313 -11.07 -29.41 -4.75
C ASN A 313 -10.50 -30.41 -3.69
N VAL A 314 -9.93 -29.92 -2.59
CA VAL A 314 -9.35 -30.77 -1.55
C VAL A 314 -10.43 -31.35 -0.65
N THR A 315 -10.54 -32.67 -0.61
CA THR A 315 -11.56 -33.39 0.17
C THR A 315 -11.04 -33.95 1.51
N ASN A 316 -9.72 -34.02 1.67
CA ASN A 316 -9.05 -34.67 2.78
C ASN A 316 -7.73 -33.96 3.15
N MET A 317 -7.72 -33.35 4.34
CA MET A 317 -6.58 -32.65 4.96
C MET A 317 -6.05 -33.36 6.22
N SER A 318 -6.44 -34.62 6.45
CA SER A 318 -6.10 -35.38 7.66
C SER A 318 -4.60 -35.30 7.97
N SER A 319 -4.25 -34.87 9.19
CA SER A 319 -2.86 -34.78 9.66
C SER A 319 -1.90 -33.92 8.82
N MET A 320 -2.39 -32.99 7.98
CA MET A 320 -1.58 -32.20 7.04
C MET A 320 -0.35 -31.52 7.66
N PHE A 321 -0.48 -30.96 8.88
CA PHE A 321 0.61 -30.31 9.63
C PHE A 321 0.95 -31.06 10.94
N SER A 322 0.61 -32.35 11.04
CA SER A 322 0.77 -33.13 12.27
C SER A 322 2.25 -33.28 12.66
N GLY A 323 2.74 -32.46 13.60
CA GLY A 323 4.14 -32.39 14.02
C GLY A 323 4.99 -31.36 13.27
N ALA A 324 4.39 -30.48 12.47
CA ALA A 324 5.06 -29.31 11.90
C ALA A 324 5.25 -28.24 13.00
N THR A 325 6.22 -28.45 13.89
CA THR A 325 6.36 -27.71 15.16
C THR A 325 6.50 -26.21 15.01
N ASN A 326 6.98 -25.71 13.87
CA ASN A 326 7.20 -24.29 13.60
C ASN A 326 6.10 -23.63 12.74
N PHE A 327 5.09 -24.37 12.27
CA PHE A 327 4.11 -23.86 11.31
C PHE A 327 3.10 -22.89 11.97
N ASN A 328 3.05 -21.65 11.49
CA ASN A 328 2.12 -20.61 11.91
C ASN A 328 1.83 -19.58 10.80
N GLN A 329 1.68 -20.02 9.55
CA GLN A 329 1.38 -19.15 8.41
C GLN A 329 -0.13 -18.99 8.19
N ASP A 330 -0.55 -17.78 7.81
CA ASP A 330 -1.97 -17.47 7.60
C ASP A 330 -2.56 -18.31 6.45
N ILE A 331 -3.72 -18.90 6.75
CA ILE A 331 -4.54 -19.79 5.94
C ILE A 331 -6.05 -19.50 6.14
N SER A 332 -6.38 -18.35 6.73
CA SER A 332 -7.76 -17.89 6.98
C SER A 332 -8.60 -17.84 5.69
N ASN A 333 -7.98 -17.51 4.56
CA ASN A 333 -8.61 -17.37 3.24
C ASN A 333 -8.84 -18.70 2.49
N TRP A 334 -8.45 -19.85 3.03
CA TRP A 334 -8.66 -21.15 2.38
C TRP A 334 -10.14 -21.54 2.36
N ASP A 335 -10.69 -21.79 1.16
CA ASP A 335 -12.00 -22.46 1.02
C ASP A 335 -11.86 -23.96 1.34
N VAL A 336 -12.32 -24.33 2.54
CA VAL A 336 -12.35 -25.71 3.03
C VAL A 336 -13.73 -26.37 2.92
N SER A 337 -14.69 -25.78 2.21
CA SER A 337 -16.08 -26.25 2.16
C SER A 337 -16.27 -27.66 1.57
N SER A 338 -15.36 -28.08 0.69
CA SER A 338 -15.29 -29.44 0.12
C SER A 338 -14.61 -30.47 1.04
N VAL A 339 -13.99 -30.05 2.14
CA VAL A 339 -13.24 -30.97 3.03
C VAL A 339 -14.22 -31.81 3.84
N THR A 340 -14.03 -33.13 3.80
CA THR A 340 -14.83 -34.11 4.57
C THR A 340 -14.05 -34.76 5.71
N LYS A 341 -12.70 -34.71 5.64
CA LYS A 341 -11.77 -35.34 6.58
C LYS A 341 -10.68 -34.38 7.02
N MET A 342 -10.64 -34.07 8.31
CA MET A 342 -9.64 -33.20 8.94
C MET A 342 -9.04 -33.73 10.27
N PRO A 343 -9.14 -35.02 10.67
CA PRO A 343 -8.59 -35.46 11.95
C PRO A 343 -7.07 -35.26 12.04
N GLY A 344 -6.63 -34.80 13.21
CA GLY A 344 -5.22 -34.54 13.52
C GLY A 344 -4.55 -33.41 12.73
N MET A 345 -5.27 -32.56 11.99
CA MET A 345 -4.67 -31.60 11.04
C MET A 345 -3.51 -30.77 11.61
N PHE A 346 -3.62 -30.26 12.84
CA PHE A 346 -2.60 -29.46 13.55
C PHE A 346 -2.05 -30.17 14.81
N ARG A 347 -2.16 -31.49 14.87
CA ARG A 347 -1.67 -32.33 15.99
C ARG A 347 -0.17 -32.10 16.21
N TYR A 348 0.23 -31.62 17.40
CA TYR A 348 1.60 -31.20 17.73
C TYR A 348 2.20 -30.10 16.82
N ALA A 349 1.37 -29.31 16.13
CA ALA A 349 1.81 -28.06 15.50
C ALA A 349 1.93 -26.97 16.59
N GLN A 350 2.99 -27.07 17.41
CA GLN A 350 3.08 -26.42 18.73
C GLN A 350 2.83 -24.91 18.71
N VAL A 351 3.30 -24.19 17.68
CA VAL A 351 3.19 -22.72 17.60
C VAL A 351 1.97 -22.22 16.82
N PHE A 352 1.13 -23.10 16.26
CA PHE A 352 0.05 -22.71 15.36
C PHE A 352 -1.09 -21.97 16.08
N ASN A 353 -1.40 -20.75 15.65
CA ASN A 353 -2.45 -19.91 16.23
C ASN A 353 -3.07 -18.91 15.21
N GLN A 354 -3.49 -19.40 14.04
CA GLN A 354 -4.04 -18.55 12.96
C GLN A 354 -5.59 -18.49 12.96
N PRO A 355 -6.20 -17.40 12.46
CA PRO A 355 -7.62 -17.11 12.63
C PRO A 355 -8.55 -17.91 11.69
N ILE A 356 -8.60 -19.23 11.91
CA ILE A 356 -9.42 -20.21 11.17
C ILE A 356 -10.90 -20.27 11.62
N GLY A 357 -11.34 -19.36 12.51
CA GLY A 357 -12.72 -19.32 13.02
C GLY A 357 -13.79 -19.12 11.95
N ASN A 358 -13.43 -18.53 10.80
CA ASN A 358 -14.34 -18.27 9.69
C ASN A 358 -14.49 -19.45 8.70
N TRP A 359 -13.75 -20.55 8.88
CA TRP A 359 -13.78 -21.70 7.97
C TRP A 359 -15.14 -22.41 7.90
N ASN A 360 -15.60 -22.72 6.69
CA ASN A 360 -16.82 -23.50 6.45
C ASN A 360 -16.57 -25.01 6.64
N ILE A 361 -16.56 -25.47 7.90
CA ILE A 361 -16.35 -26.88 8.26
C ILE A 361 -17.60 -27.78 8.13
N SER A 362 -18.70 -27.30 7.55
CA SER A 362 -20.01 -27.98 7.59
C SER A 362 -20.06 -29.37 6.93
N SER A 363 -19.10 -29.69 6.05
CA SER A 363 -18.93 -31.00 5.40
C SER A 363 -18.14 -32.02 6.25
N ILE A 364 -17.56 -31.60 7.38
CA ILE A 364 -16.65 -32.43 8.18
C ILE A 364 -17.42 -33.26 9.22
N THR A 365 -17.07 -34.54 9.32
CA THR A 365 -17.70 -35.49 10.25
C THR A 365 -16.77 -35.95 11.39
N ASP A 366 -15.45 -35.75 11.25
CA ASP A 366 -14.43 -36.15 12.22
C ASP A 366 -13.38 -35.04 12.38
N MET A 367 -13.27 -34.49 13.60
CA MET A 367 -12.26 -33.52 14.01
C MET A 367 -11.40 -34.04 15.17
N SER A 368 -11.34 -35.36 15.34
CA SER A 368 -10.60 -36.00 16.44
C SER A 368 -9.12 -35.60 16.37
N ARG A 369 -8.53 -35.27 17.52
CA ARG A 369 -7.12 -34.84 17.69
C ARG A 369 -6.69 -33.60 16.89
N MET A 370 -7.63 -32.82 16.34
CA MET A 370 -7.31 -31.73 15.40
C MET A 370 -6.25 -30.74 15.93
N PHE A 371 -6.27 -30.43 17.24
CA PHE A 371 -5.32 -29.54 17.91
C PHE A 371 -4.60 -30.23 19.10
N GLU A 372 -4.55 -31.57 19.13
CA GLU A 372 -3.86 -32.31 20.21
C GLU A 372 -2.40 -31.85 20.30
N GLY A 373 -1.98 -31.25 21.42
CA GLY A 373 -0.62 -30.73 21.60
C GLY A 373 -0.27 -29.46 20.82
N ALA A 374 -1.25 -28.73 20.28
CA ALA A 374 -1.04 -27.39 19.72
C ALA A 374 -0.94 -26.35 20.85
N LEU A 375 0.26 -26.24 21.44
CA LEU A 375 0.53 -25.53 22.69
C LEU A 375 0.19 -24.03 22.68
N ASN A 376 0.23 -23.38 21.52
CA ASN A 376 -0.10 -21.96 21.37
C ASN A 376 -1.50 -21.72 20.76
N PHE A 377 -2.25 -22.77 20.43
CA PHE A 377 -3.54 -22.61 19.72
C PHE A 377 -4.60 -21.99 20.63
N ASN A 378 -5.00 -20.75 20.30
CA ASN A 378 -5.89 -19.94 21.12
C ASN A 378 -6.82 -19.09 20.24
N GLN A 379 -7.80 -19.74 19.61
CA GLN A 379 -8.78 -19.13 18.70
C GLN A 379 -10.22 -19.46 19.08
N ASN A 380 -11.14 -18.54 18.82
CA ASN A 380 -12.58 -18.76 18.94
C ASN A 380 -13.10 -19.57 17.75
N LEU A 381 -13.67 -20.75 18.01
CA LEU A 381 -14.27 -21.62 16.99
C LEU A 381 -15.81 -21.64 17.05
N GLY A 382 -16.44 -20.73 17.79
CA GLY A 382 -17.89 -20.70 17.99
C GLY A 382 -18.71 -20.51 16.70
N LEU A 383 -18.13 -19.88 15.67
CA LEU A 383 -18.79 -19.70 14.37
C LEU A 383 -18.95 -21.02 13.60
N TRP A 384 -18.01 -21.97 13.75
CA TRP A 384 -17.97 -23.25 13.01
C TRP A 384 -19.31 -24.01 13.03
N ASN A 385 -19.75 -24.44 11.85
CA ASN A 385 -21.02 -25.18 11.69
C ASN A 385 -20.86 -26.68 11.97
N ILE A 386 -20.74 -27.04 13.24
CA ILE A 386 -20.52 -28.43 13.70
C ILE A 386 -21.73 -29.38 13.57
N THR A 387 -22.80 -29.03 12.86
CA THR A 387 -24.04 -29.85 12.75
C THR A 387 -23.82 -31.28 12.24
N SER A 388 -22.73 -31.48 11.48
CA SER A 388 -22.37 -32.74 10.83
C SER A 388 -21.36 -33.59 11.62
N VAL A 389 -20.78 -33.04 12.70
CA VAL A 389 -19.64 -33.65 13.40
C VAL A 389 -20.10 -34.82 14.27
N GLY A 390 -19.51 -36.00 14.04
CA GLY A 390 -19.76 -37.24 14.78
C GLY A 390 -18.73 -37.55 15.88
N THR A 391 -17.56 -36.92 15.87
CA THR A 391 -16.53 -37.08 16.93
C THR A 391 -15.58 -35.89 17.01
N MET A 392 -15.20 -35.55 18.25
CA MET A 392 -14.16 -34.59 18.62
C MET A 392 -13.28 -35.16 19.76
N GLU A 393 -13.03 -36.48 19.73
CA GLU A 393 -12.19 -37.17 20.71
C GLU A 393 -10.74 -36.63 20.65
N ASP A 394 -10.16 -36.34 21.82
CA ASP A 394 -8.83 -35.72 21.99
C ASP A 394 -8.61 -34.36 21.28
N MET A 395 -9.65 -33.67 20.80
CA MET A 395 -9.53 -32.46 19.96
C MET A 395 -8.62 -31.36 20.54
N PHE A 396 -8.75 -31.04 21.83
CA PHE A 396 -7.93 -30.05 22.55
C PHE A 396 -7.04 -30.67 23.64
N LEU A 397 -6.75 -31.98 23.56
CA LEU A 397 -5.87 -32.64 24.52
C LEU A 397 -4.45 -32.02 24.45
N PHE A 398 -4.03 -31.35 25.53
CA PHE A 398 -2.81 -30.53 25.59
C PHE A 398 -2.76 -29.31 24.62
N ALA A 399 -3.91 -28.76 24.21
CA ALA A 399 -3.97 -27.51 23.44
C ALA A 399 -3.92 -26.27 24.36
N GLY A 400 -3.47 -25.13 23.81
CA GLY A 400 -3.28 -23.86 24.53
C GLY A 400 -4.48 -22.91 24.61
N ILE A 401 -5.71 -23.40 24.40
CA ILE A 401 -6.87 -22.52 24.23
C ILE A 401 -7.28 -21.84 25.55
N SER A 402 -7.44 -20.52 25.51
CA SER A 402 -7.84 -19.73 26.68
C SER A 402 -9.28 -20.03 27.08
N GLN A 403 -9.58 -19.81 28.36
CA GLN A 403 -10.93 -19.88 28.91
C GLN A 403 -11.94 -19.03 28.11
N SER A 404 -11.58 -17.82 27.69
CA SER A 404 -12.48 -16.94 26.91
C SER A 404 -12.78 -17.45 25.50
N ASN A 405 -11.78 -17.99 24.80
CA ASN A 405 -11.99 -18.64 23.51
C ASN A 405 -12.72 -19.99 23.64
N TYR A 406 -12.49 -20.72 24.73
CA TYR A 406 -13.20 -21.96 25.04
C TYR A 406 -14.68 -21.71 25.38
N ASP A 407 -14.98 -20.73 26.24
CA ASP A 407 -16.33 -20.25 26.55
C ASP A 407 -17.07 -19.76 25.29
N SER A 408 -16.40 -18.98 24.44
CA SER A 408 -16.96 -18.49 23.16
C SER A 408 -17.25 -19.64 22.18
N THR A 409 -16.36 -20.63 22.12
CA THR A 409 -16.52 -21.84 21.30
C THR A 409 -17.70 -22.67 21.76
N LEU A 410 -17.78 -22.99 23.07
CA LEU A 410 -18.93 -23.67 23.68
C LEU A 410 -20.24 -22.93 23.40
N THR A 411 -20.25 -21.61 23.56
CA THR A 411 -21.43 -20.77 23.36
C THR A 411 -21.92 -20.81 21.92
N GLY A 412 -21.05 -20.52 20.95
CA GLY A 412 -21.39 -20.55 19.52
C GLY A 412 -21.73 -21.95 18.97
N TRP A 413 -21.22 -23.01 19.59
CA TRP A 413 -21.63 -24.39 19.30
C TRP A 413 -23.00 -24.72 19.90
N SER A 414 -23.28 -24.29 21.14
CA SER A 414 -24.56 -24.53 21.79
C SER A 414 -25.73 -23.79 21.14
N SER A 415 -25.47 -22.73 20.36
CA SER A 415 -26.51 -21.93 19.69
C SER A 415 -26.98 -22.50 18.35
N LYS A 416 -26.33 -23.53 17.78
CA LYS A 416 -26.75 -24.14 16.50
C LYS A 416 -28.16 -24.73 16.62
N SER A 417 -28.93 -24.65 15.53
CA SER A 417 -30.34 -25.07 15.47
C SER A 417 -30.54 -26.59 15.58
N SER A 418 -29.53 -27.37 15.22
CA SER A 418 -29.44 -28.82 15.46
C SER A 418 -27.99 -29.20 15.77
N LEU A 419 -27.80 -30.32 16.48
CA LEU A 419 -26.50 -30.92 16.76
C LEU A 419 -26.65 -32.44 16.79
N GLN A 420 -25.54 -33.15 16.60
CA GLN A 420 -25.49 -34.60 16.82
C GLN A 420 -25.52 -34.93 18.32
N ASN A 421 -26.08 -36.09 18.66
CA ASN A 421 -26.22 -36.54 20.05
C ASN A 421 -25.08 -37.49 20.46
N ASN A 422 -24.76 -37.51 21.77
CA ASN A 422 -23.76 -38.38 22.38
C ASN A 422 -22.32 -38.18 21.84
N ILE A 423 -22.00 -36.95 21.42
CA ILE A 423 -20.66 -36.60 20.95
C ILE A 423 -19.67 -36.61 22.11
N LYS A 424 -18.53 -37.26 21.88
CA LYS A 424 -17.35 -37.11 22.73
C LYS A 424 -16.57 -35.87 22.34
N PHE A 425 -16.29 -35.02 23.32
CA PHE A 425 -15.50 -33.81 23.15
C PHE A 425 -14.46 -33.69 24.27
N ASN A 426 -13.18 -33.71 23.90
CA ASN A 426 -12.08 -33.52 24.83
C ASN A 426 -11.56 -32.07 24.71
N GLY A 427 -11.99 -31.23 25.66
CA GLY A 427 -11.50 -29.87 25.89
C GLY A 427 -10.12 -29.81 26.58
N GLY A 428 -9.51 -30.94 26.90
CA GLY A 428 -8.19 -31.01 27.51
C GLY A 428 -8.16 -30.40 28.91
N SER A 429 -7.25 -29.46 29.14
CA SER A 429 -7.10 -28.71 30.40
C SER A 429 -7.87 -27.38 30.43
N SER A 430 -8.65 -27.07 29.40
CA SER A 430 -9.33 -25.77 29.24
C SER A 430 -10.40 -25.59 30.32
N THR A 431 -10.35 -24.50 31.07
CA THR A 431 -11.42 -24.12 31.99
C THR A 431 -12.52 -23.34 31.28
N PHE A 432 -13.72 -23.32 31.87
CA PHE A 432 -14.87 -22.54 31.40
C PHE A 432 -15.46 -21.71 32.55
N CYS A 433 -16.16 -20.61 32.25
CA CYS A 433 -17.08 -20.00 33.21
C CYS A 433 -18.29 -19.34 32.55
N ALA A 434 -18.12 -18.44 31.58
CA ALA A 434 -19.24 -17.82 30.87
C ALA A 434 -20.00 -18.86 30.01
N GLY A 435 -19.29 -19.86 29.48
CA GLY A 435 -19.80 -20.97 28.71
C GLY A 435 -20.49 -22.06 29.55
N GLU A 436 -20.66 -21.91 30.87
CA GLU A 436 -21.32 -22.92 31.71
C GLU A 436 -22.73 -23.28 31.20
N GLY A 437 -23.56 -22.28 30.89
CA GLY A 437 -24.91 -22.51 30.37
C GLY A 437 -24.90 -23.23 29.01
N ALA A 438 -23.96 -22.86 28.14
CA ALA A 438 -23.76 -23.49 26.84
C ALA A 438 -23.31 -24.96 26.96
N ARG A 439 -22.32 -25.21 27.82
CA ARG A 439 -21.81 -26.55 28.16
C ARG A 439 -22.89 -27.44 28.78
N LEU A 440 -23.67 -26.91 29.71
CA LEU A 440 -24.81 -27.62 30.31
C LEU A 440 -25.90 -27.92 29.27
N LYS A 441 -26.11 -27.06 28.26
CA LYS A 441 -27.01 -27.36 27.14
C LYS A 441 -26.48 -28.53 26.30
N LEU A 442 -25.21 -28.52 25.90
CA LEU A 442 -24.57 -29.59 25.14
C LEU A 442 -24.69 -30.96 25.86
N ILE A 443 -24.41 -30.99 27.17
CA ILE A 443 -24.51 -32.21 27.99
C ILE A 443 -25.98 -32.64 28.18
N ASN A 444 -26.85 -31.75 28.67
CA ASN A 444 -28.20 -32.15 29.11
C ASN A 444 -29.22 -32.29 27.98
N GLN A 445 -29.08 -31.54 26.87
CA GLN A 445 -30.01 -31.59 25.74
C GLN A 445 -29.56 -32.57 24.65
N TYR A 446 -28.25 -32.69 24.42
CA TYR A 446 -27.68 -33.51 23.33
C TYR A 446 -26.85 -34.72 23.84
N GLY A 447 -26.73 -34.91 25.17
CA GLY A 447 -26.06 -36.07 25.75
C GLY A 447 -24.54 -36.12 25.58
N TRP A 448 -23.89 -34.97 25.32
CA TRP A 448 -22.45 -34.94 25.06
C TRP A 448 -21.60 -35.38 26.26
N GLU A 449 -20.53 -36.13 25.99
CA GLU A 449 -19.48 -36.48 26.95
C GLU A 449 -18.35 -35.44 26.82
N ILE A 450 -18.33 -34.44 27.70
CA ILE A 450 -17.33 -33.37 27.72
C ILE A 450 -16.32 -33.60 28.84
N ILE A 451 -15.04 -33.71 28.47
CA ILE A 451 -13.89 -33.79 29.39
C ILE A 451 -13.09 -32.50 29.22
N ASP A 452 -12.94 -31.72 30.30
CA ASP A 452 -12.25 -30.43 30.29
C ASP A 452 -11.66 -30.09 31.68
N GLY A 453 -11.06 -28.91 31.82
CA GLY A 453 -10.46 -28.41 33.07
C GLY A 453 -11.46 -28.03 34.17
N GLY A 454 -12.77 -28.11 33.91
CA GLY A 454 -13.81 -27.73 34.86
C GLY A 454 -14.10 -26.22 34.92
N LYS A 455 -15.00 -25.86 35.84
CA LYS A 455 -15.45 -24.47 36.02
C LYS A 455 -14.40 -23.66 36.78
N ALA A 456 -13.98 -22.53 36.22
CA ALA A 456 -13.16 -21.54 36.91
C ALA A 456 -13.99 -20.57 37.76
N ASN A 457 -13.33 -19.89 38.70
CA ASN A 457 -13.88 -18.71 39.34
C ASN A 457 -13.56 -17.47 38.48
N CYS A 458 -14.57 -16.63 38.21
CA CYS A 458 -14.47 -15.54 37.24
C CYS A 458 -15.00 -14.21 37.79
N PRO A 459 -14.33 -13.61 38.80
CA PRO A 459 -14.61 -12.25 39.23
C PRO A 459 -14.22 -11.24 38.14
N PHE A 460 -14.79 -10.04 38.21
CA PHE A 460 -14.28 -8.85 37.52
C PHE A 460 -12.98 -8.42 38.22
N ILE A 461 -11.86 -8.35 37.50
CA ILE A 461 -10.54 -8.02 38.07
C ILE A 461 -10.05 -6.72 37.47
N THR A 462 -9.65 -5.81 38.36
CA THR A 462 -9.11 -4.49 38.03
C THR A 462 -7.81 -4.22 38.77
N THR A 463 -6.89 -3.48 38.15
CA THR A 463 -5.66 -3.02 38.79
C THR A 463 -5.81 -1.55 39.16
N TRP A 464 -5.49 -1.20 40.39
CA TRP A 464 -5.58 0.14 40.95
C TRP A 464 -4.23 0.59 41.53
N LYS A 465 -4.02 1.90 41.64
CA LYS A 465 -2.87 2.54 42.29
C LYS A 465 -3.33 3.63 43.24
N THR A 466 -3.07 3.45 44.53
CA THR A 466 -3.67 4.26 45.62
C THR A 466 -3.14 5.70 45.67
N ASP A 467 -1.86 5.91 45.33
CA ASP A 467 -1.14 7.21 45.35
C ASP A 467 -1.24 8.00 44.04
N ASN A 468 -2.15 7.61 43.13
CA ASN A 468 -2.60 8.50 42.07
C ASN A 468 -3.66 9.48 42.62
N PRO A 469 -3.81 10.69 42.04
CA PRO A 469 -4.75 11.68 42.57
C PRO A 469 -6.21 11.19 42.53
N GLY A 470 -6.98 11.46 43.57
CA GLY A 470 -8.39 11.07 43.69
C GLY A 470 -9.09 11.78 44.84
N LEU A 471 -10.21 11.23 45.28
CA LEU A 471 -10.99 11.71 46.43
C LEU A 471 -10.58 11.01 47.74
N SER A 472 -10.14 9.75 47.66
CA SER A 472 -9.66 8.98 48.82
C SER A 472 -8.16 9.22 49.09
N ASP A 473 -7.71 8.97 50.32
CA ASP A 473 -6.31 9.20 50.75
C ASP A 473 -5.28 8.38 49.91
N ASP A 474 -3.99 8.75 49.95
CA ASP A 474 -2.92 8.12 49.15
C ASP A 474 -2.74 6.61 49.37
N ASN A 475 -3.29 6.04 50.45
CA ASN A 475 -3.32 4.60 50.74
C ASN A 475 -4.73 3.97 50.63
N GLN A 476 -5.65 4.63 49.91
CA GLN A 476 -7.03 4.21 49.75
C GLN A 476 -7.46 4.15 48.28
N ILE A 477 -8.54 3.41 48.03
CA ILE A 477 -9.37 3.47 46.82
C ILE A 477 -10.84 3.33 47.19
N THR A 478 -11.72 3.92 46.39
CA THR A 478 -13.18 3.74 46.47
C THR A 478 -13.69 3.05 45.21
N ILE A 479 -14.48 1.98 45.37
CA ILE A 479 -15.26 1.37 44.28
C ILE A 479 -16.58 2.13 44.18
N PRO A 480 -16.89 2.81 43.06
CA PRO A 480 -18.07 3.65 42.94
C PRO A 480 -19.22 2.94 42.21
N THR A 481 -20.44 3.15 42.71
CA THR A 481 -21.68 2.50 42.29
C THR A 481 -22.73 3.52 41.82
N PHE A 482 -23.75 3.08 41.07
CA PHE A 482 -24.81 3.97 40.61
C PHE A 482 -26.00 4.04 41.59
N PRO A 483 -26.36 5.24 42.12
CA PRO A 483 -27.46 5.37 43.07
C PRO A 483 -28.83 4.98 42.49
N GLY A 484 -29.42 3.90 43.02
CA GLY A 484 -30.77 3.44 42.67
C GLY A 484 -30.83 2.03 42.06
N GLU A 485 -29.68 1.47 41.67
CA GLU A 485 -29.56 0.05 41.31
C GLU A 485 -29.40 -0.83 42.58
N THR A 486 -29.54 -2.15 42.44
CA THR A 486 -29.40 -3.10 43.56
C THR A 486 -28.05 -3.79 43.52
N TYR A 487 -27.22 -3.51 44.53
CA TYR A 487 -25.90 -4.11 44.72
C TYR A 487 -25.93 -5.15 45.84
N ASN A 488 -25.22 -6.26 45.64
CA ASN A 488 -24.91 -7.27 46.64
C ASN A 488 -23.66 -8.04 46.19
N TYR A 489 -22.49 -7.47 46.46
CA TYR A 489 -21.21 -7.98 45.95
C TYR A 489 -20.21 -8.34 47.06
N TYR A 490 -19.22 -9.12 46.66
CA TYR A 490 -17.97 -9.43 47.37
C TYR A 490 -16.84 -8.64 46.71
N VAL A 491 -15.86 -8.22 47.51
CA VAL A 491 -14.61 -7.64 47.02
C VAL A 491 -13.42 -8.25 47.75
N ASP A 492 -12.44 -8.72 47.00
CA ASP A 492 -11.09 -9.06 47.46
C ASP A 492 -10.15 -7.90 47.11
N TRP A 493 -9.47 -7.36 48.10
CA TRP A 493 -8.65 -6.15 47.94
C TRP A 493 -7.22 -6.43 47.44
N GLY A 494 -6.82 -7.70 47.34
CA GLY A 494 -5.51 -8.12 46.85
C GLY A 494 -4.36 -7.99 47.87
N ASP A 495 -4.64 -7.48 49.07
CA ASP A 495 -3.70 -7.42 50.20
C ASP A 495 -3.88 -8.57 51.21
N GLY A 496 -4.85 -9.46 50.96
CA GLY A 496 -5.26 -10.54 51.86
C GLY A 496 -6.47 -10.20 52.75
N THR A 497 -7.09 -9.03 52.56
CA THR A 497 -8.37 -8.65 53.17
C THR A 497 -9.50 -8.62 52.14
N SER A 498 -10.74 -8.79 52.61
CA SER A 498 -11.92 -8.82 51.76
C SER A 498 -13.22 -8.50 52.51
N ASP A 499 -14.21 -8.00 51.78
CA ASP A 499 -15.52 -7.58 52.29
C ASP A 499 -16.66 -8.28 51.56
N THR A 500 -17.79 -8.49 52.26
CA THR A 500 -18.94 -9.27 51.77
C THR A 500 -20.26 -8.51 51.97
N ASN A 501 -21.24 -8.77 51.09
CA ASN A 501 -22.60 -8.20 51.14
C ASN A 501 -22.64 -6.68 50.93
N ILE A 502 -21.74 -6.15 50.09
CA ILE A 502 -21.66 -4.71 49.82
C ILE A 502 -22.81 -4.27 48.91
N ASN A 503 -23.46 -3.15 49.26
CA ASN A 503 -24.73 -2.70 48.69
C ASN A 503 -24.70 -1.25 48.18
N GLY A 504 -23.51 -0.71 47.94
CA GLY A 504 -23.24 0.63 47.41
C GLY A 504 -21.74 0.87 47.29
N ASP A 505 -21.30 2.12 47.39
CA ASP A 505 -19.87 2.49 47.38
C ASP A 505 -19.14 1.89 48.60
N ILE A 506 -17.87 1.53 48.41
CA ILE A 506 -16.97 1.12 49.50
C ILE A 506 -15.55 1.64 49.29
N THR A 507 -14.95 2.16 50.37
CA THR A 507 -13.56 2.64 50.41
C THR A 507 -12.72 1.71 51.30
N HIS A 508 -11.60 1.20 50.77
CA HIS A 508 -10.63 0.41 51.52
C HIS A 508 -9.40 1.24 51.92
N THR A 509 -8.66 0.78 52.93
CA THR A 509 -7.43 1.42 53.42
C THR A 509 -6.31 0.39 53.55
N TYR A 510 -5.34 0.47 52.65
CA TYR A 510 -4.14 -0.37 52.62
C TYR A 510 -3.11 0.09 53.68
N GLU A 511 -2.29 -0.84 54.20
CA GLU A 511 -1.22 -0.48 55.16
C GLU A 511 -0.13 0.43 54.55
N VAL A 512 0.06 0.36 53.23
CA VAL A 512 1.09 1.10 52.49
C VAL A 512 0.50 1.57 51.15
N PRO A 513 0.78 2.79 50.67
CA PRO A 513 0.46 3.19 49.30
C PRO A 513 1.11 2.28 48.25
N GLY A 514 0.39 1.96 47.17
CA GLY A 514 0.92 1.11 46.10
C GLY A 514 -0.08 0.69 45.03
N THR A 515 0.32 -0.29 44.23
CA THR A 515 -0.50 -0.88 43.16
C THR A 515 -1.06 -2.24 43.58
N TYR A 516 -2.38 -2.41 43.48
CA TYR A 516 -3.12 -3.57 43.95
C TYR A 516 -4.05 -4.11 42.87
N GLN A 517 -4.30 -5.43 42.88
CA GLN A 517 -5.34 -6.06 42.06
C GLN A 517 -6.57 -6.33 42.91
N VAL A 518 -7.71 -5.80 42.49
CA VAL A 518 -8.99 -5.88 43.19
C VAL A 518 -9.90 -6.80 42.38
N SER A 519 -10.53 -7.78 43.03
CA SER A 519 -11.47 -8.69 42.39
C SER A 519 -12.87 -8.55 42.98
N ILE A 520 -13.89 -8.42 42.12
CA ILE A 520 -15.28 -8.17 42.47
C ILE A 520 -16.16 -9.31 41.92
N ASP A 521 -17.05 -9.85 42.75
CA ASP A 521 -18.00 -10.91 42.35
C ASP A 521 -19.39 -10.71 42.99
N GLY A 522 -20.42 -11.33 42.42
CA GLY A 522 -21.80 -11.23 42.87
C GLY A 522 -22.64 -10.22 42.06
N THR A 523 -23.60 -9.57 42.72
CA THR A 523 -24.53 -8.64 42.06
C THR A 523 -23.94 -7.23 42.05
N PHE A 524 -23.30 -6.87 40.94
CA PHE A 524 -22.64 -5.59 40.71
C PHE A 524 -23.05 -5.05 39.32
N PRO A 525 -24.27 -4.47 39.18
CA PRO A 525 -24.89 -4.17 37.88
C PRO A 525 -24.13 -3.17 36.99
N ARG A 526 -23.32 -2.30 37.60
CA ARG A 526 -22.61 -1.18 36.96
C ARG A 526 -21.48 -0.69 37.87
N ILE A 527 -20.34 -0.36 37.29
CA ILE A 527 -19.36 0.56 37.91
C ILE A 527 -19.66 1.97 37.38
N TYR A 528 -19.52 3.02 38.18
CA TYR A 528 -19.96 4.37 37.78
C TYR A 528 -19.07 5.48 38.33
N PHE A 529 -18.21 6.05 37.48
CA PHE A 529 -17.46 7.25 37.82
C PHE A 529 -18.27 8.49 37.42
N TYR A 530 -18.70 9.26 38.42
CA TYR A 530 -19.61 10.40 38.23
C TYR A 530 -19.05 11.48 37.28
N GLY A 531 -19.76 11.69 36.16
CA GLY A 531 -19.37 12.48 34.98
C GLY A 531 -19.26 14.00 35.12
N ASN A 532 -18.60 14.48 36.16
CA ASN A 532 -18.00 15.82 36.19
C ASN A 532 -16.49 15.65 36.15
N HIS A 533 -15.86 16.11 35.05
CA HIS A 533 -14.44 15.96 34.69
C HIS A 533 -13.43 16.70 35.61
N ASN A 534 -13.71 16.78 36.90
CA ASN A 534 -12.88 17.42 37.92
C ASN A 534 -12.10 16.34 38.68
N PRO A 535 -10.75 16.30 38.61
CA PRO A 535 -9.91 15.18 39.11
C PRO A 535 -9.75 15.17 40.65
N GLY A 536 -10.89 15.11 41.34
CA GLY A 536 -11.06 15.04 42.80
C GLY A 536 -12.52 14.87 43.21
N SER A 537 -13.41 14.49 42.27
CA SER A 537 -14.82 14.14 42.53
C SER A 537 -14.99 12.67 42.95
N ASN A 538 -13.99 11.83 42.64
CA ASN A 538 -13.92 10.38 42.84
C ASN A 538 -12.47 9.92 42.58
N ASP A 539 -12.24 8.61 42.41
CA ASP A 539 -10.92 8.01 42.21
C ASP A 539 -10.60 7.63 40.74
N VAL A 540 -11.12 8.37 39.73
CA VAL A 540 -10.93 8.06 38.28
C VAL A 540 -9.46 7.84 37.84
N LEU A 541 -8.49 8.52 38.47
CA LEU A 541 -7.07 8.36 38.08
C LEU A 541 -6.38 7.20 38.83
N LYS A 542 -7.03 6.60 39.83
CA LYS A 542 -6.50 5.48 40.61
C LYS A 542 -6.69 4.13 39.90
N ILE A 543 -7.75 3.95 39.11
CA ILE A 543 -7.90 2.74 38.28
C ILE A 543 -6.91 2.79 37.10
N LEU A 544 -6.20 1.69 36.86
CA LEU A 544 -5.18 1.56 35.81
C LEU A 544 -5.55 0.56 34.71
N SER A 545 -6.23 -0.55 35.04
CA SER A 545 -6.70 -1.47 34.00
C SER A 545 -7.88 -2.33 34.40
N VAL A 546 -8.70 -2.72 33.42
CA VAL A 546 -9.54 -3.92 33.50
C VAL A 546 -8.73 -5.11 33.01
N ASN A 547 -8.56 -6.11 33.87
CA ASN A 547 -7.73 -7.29 33.62
C ASN A 547 -8.56 -8.55 33.32
N GLN A 548 -9.81 -8.60 33.81
CA GLN A 548 -10.79 -9.65 33.52
C GLN A 548 -12.20 -9.06 33.69
N TRP A 549 -13.13 -9.33 32.77
CA TRP A 549 -14.53 -8.89 32.89
C TRP A 549 -15.36 -9.80 33.80
N GLY A 550 -15.07 -11.09 33.81
CA GLY A 550 -15.70 -12.07 34.67
C GLY A 550 -17.15 -12.40 34.29
N THR A 551 -17.84 -13.11 35.19
CA THR A 551 -19.24 -13.55 34.99
C THR A 551 -20.30 -12.52 35.42
N ILE A 552 -19.91 -11.27 35.70
CA ILE A 552 -20.85 -10.20 36.03
C ILE A 552 -21.78 -9.95 34.84
N THR A 553 -23.08 -10.02 35.10
CA THR A 553 -24.12 -9.67 34.12
C THR A 553 -24.45 -8.19 34.29
N TRP A 554 -23.88 -7.36 33.42
CA TRP A 554 -24.00 -5.91 33.49
C TRP A 554 -25.38 -5.47 33.00
N THR A 555 -25.99 -4.47 33.65
CA THR A 555 -27.28 -3.89 33.23
C THR A 555 -27.13 -2.51 32.60
N SER A 556 -26.00 -1.84 32.80
CA SER A 556 -25.65 -0.59 32.11
C SER A 556 -24.14 -0.36 32.15
N PHE A 557 -23.60 0.18 31.05
CA PHE A 557 -22.23 0.67 30.96
C PHE A 557 -22.17 2.19 30.73
N GLU A 558 -23.27 2.91 30.96
CA GLU A 558 -23.29 4.36 30.86
C GLU A 558 -22.33 5.01 31.88
N SER A 559 -21.41 5.84 31.41
CA SER A 559 -20.33 6.48 32.18
C SER A 559 -19.51 5.49 33.01
N ALA A 560 -19.37 4.23 32.57
CA ALA A 560 -18.78 3.18 33.41
C ALA A 560 -17.31 3.43 33.78
N PHE A 561 -16.56 4.11 32.90
CA PHE A 561 -15.18 4.53 33.10
C PHE A 561 -14.96 6.00 32.69
N GLU A 562 -16.01 6.84 32.72
CA GLU A 562 -15.92 8.25 32.33
C GLU A 562 -14.86 8.98 33.17
N GLY A 563 -13.94 9.67 32.50
CA GLY A 563 -12.82 10.40 33.12
C GLY A 563 -11.64 9.55 33.56
N CYS A 564 -11.66 8.22 33.37
CA CYS A 564 -10.58 7.31 33.79
C CYS A 564 -9.35 7.38 32.87
N SER A 565 -8.67 8.53 32.84
CA SER A 565 -7.62 8.80 31.83
C SER A 565 -6.38 7.89 31.91
N ASN A 566 -6.19 7.17 33.02
CA ASN A 566 -5.12 6.19 33.22
C ASN A 566 -5.52 4.75 32.88
N LEU A 567 -6.77 4.50 32.48
CA LEU A 567 -7.31 3.17 32.25
C LEU A 567 -6.89 2.56 30.91
N ASP A 568 -6.54 1.28 30.94
CA ASP A 568 -6.46 0.41 29.77
C ASP A 568 -7.31 -0.87 29.91
N VAL A 569 -7.67 -1.52 28.79
CA VAL A 569 -8.43 -2.78 28.78
C VAL A 569 -7.55 -3.93 28.30
N LEU A 570 -6.97 -4.64 29.27
CA LEU A 570 -6.07 -5.78 29.06
C LEU A 570 -6.81 -7.13 29.02
N ALA A 571 -8.07 -7.14 29.48
CA ALA A 571 -8.93 -8.31 29.57
C ALA A 571 -9.05 -9.09 28.25
N GLN A 572 -8.83 -10.41 28.34
CA GLN A 572 -8.89 -11.36 27.23
C GLN A 572 -10.24 -12.09 27.12
N ASP A 573 -11.10 -11.93 28.13
CA ASP A 573 -12.52 -12.24 28.08
C ASP A 573 -13.33 -11.01 27.60
N ILE A 574 -14.65 -11.17 27.51
CA ILE A 574 -15.59 -10.14 27.07
C ILE A 574 -16.65 -9.91 28.15
N PRO A 575 -17.17 -8.68 28.33
CA PRO A 575 -18.23 -8.40 29.29
C PRO A 575 -19.55 -9.04 28.84
N ASN A 576 -20.32 -9.56 29.78
CA ASN A 576 -21.69 -10.00 29.51
C ASN A 576 -22.62 -8.78 29.41
N LEU A 577 -22.78 -8.27 28.19
CA LEU A 577 -23.62 -7.12 27.85
C LEU A 577 -25.09 -7.48 27.55
N SER A 578 -25.53 -8.72 27.79
CA SER A 578 -26.87 -9.20 27.37
C SER A 578 -28.07 -8.46 27.97
N LEU A 579 -27.87 -7.62 29.00
CA LEU A 579 -28.88 -6.71 29.56
C LEU A 579 -28.55 -5.22 29.38
N VAL A 580 -27.46 -4.88 28.67
CA VAL A 580 -26.99 -3.50 28.46
C VAL A 580 -27.59 -2.92 27.18
N SER A 581 -28.42 -1.89 27.32
CA SER A 581 -29.04 -1.18 26.19
C SER A 581 -28.30 0.10 25.77
N SER A 582 -27.30 0.54 26.55
CA SER A 582 -26.59 1.81 26.36
C SER A 582 -25.13 1.72 26.83
N LEU A 583 -24.21 2.20 25.97
CA LEU A 583 -22.77 2.36 26.23
C LEU A 583 -22.37 3.85 26.38
N LYS A 584 -23.36 4.72 26.61
CA LYS A 584 -23.18 6.18 26.60
C LYS A 584 -22.00 6.62 27.48
N LEU A 585 -21.04 7.35 26.90
CA LEU A 585 -19.84 7.90 27.57
C LEU A 585 -18.99 6.84 28.30
N MET A 586 -19.09 5.55 27.94
CA MET A 586 -18.43 4.45 28.67
C MET A 586 -16.94 4.69 28.92
N PHE A 587 -16.20 5.14 27.91
CA PHE A 587 -14.77 5.46 27.99
C PHE A 587 -14.48 6.94 27.65
N ASP A 588 -15.43 7.86 27.85
CA ASP A 588 -15.15 9.29 27.62
C ASP A 588 -13.99 9.76 28.51
N SER A 589 -13.04 10.48 27.93
CA SER A 589 -11.80 10.96 28.55
C SER A 589 -10.85 9.86 29.09
N CYS A 590 -11.01 8.60 28.64
CA CYS A 590 -10.00 7.55 28.81
C CYS A 590 -8.79 7.77 27.87
N ALA A 591 -8.04 8.85 28.08
CA ALA A 591 -7.02 9.35 27.15
C ALA A 591 -5.90 8.36 26.82
N ASN A 592 -5.57 7.42 27.72
CA ASN A 592 -4.55 6.39 27.53
C ASN A 592 -5.12 4.99 27.17
N LEU A 593 -6.40 4.88 26.79
CA LEU A 593 -6.99 3.60 26.41
C LEU A 593 -6.38 3.06 25.12
N VAL A 594 -5.62 1.95 25.21
CA VAL A 594 -5.05 1.24 24.06
C VAL A 594 -5.95 0.10 23.64
N GLY A 595 -6.52 -0.64 24.60
CA GLY A 595 -7.32 -1.83 24.41
C GLY A 595 -6.54 -3.02 23.84
N ASN A 596 -7.26 -4.10 23.56
CA ASN A 596 -6.73 -5.26 22.86
C ASN A 596 -7.81 -5.89 21.96
N SER A 597 -7.45 -6.90 21.16
CA SER A 597 -8.32 -7.50 20.15
C SER A 597 -9.61 -8.16 20.68
N SER A 598 -9.73 -8.43 21.99
CA SER A 598 -10.98 -8.91 22.60
C SER A 598 -12.16 -7.94 22.39
N ILE A 599 -11.90 -6.63 22.30
CA ILE A 599 -12.95 -5.60 22.14
C ILE A 599 -13.74 -5.76 20.85
N ASN A 600 -13.14 -6.30 19.79
CA ASN A 600 -13.81 -6.58 18.52
C ASN A 600 -14.96 -7.60 18.65
N ASN A 601 -14.91 -8.43 19.69
CA ASN A 601 -15.78 -9.59 19.86
C ASN A 601 -16.85 -9.39 20.96
N TRP A 602 -17.08 -8.15 21.39
CA TRP A 602 -18.12 -7.81 22.36
C TRP A 602 -19.51 -7.90 21.69
N ASP A 603 -20.45 -8.61 22.33
CA ASP A 603 -21.84 -8.67 21.89
C ASP A 603 -22.57 -7.37 22.27
N VAL A 604 -22.66 -6.45 21.31
CA VAL A 604 -23.38 -5.19 21.45
C VAL A 604 -24.77 -5.21 20.77
N SER A 605 -25.28 -6.38 20.38
CA SER A 605 -26.53 -6.53 19.62
C SER A 605 -27.78 -5.96 20.31
N ASN A 606 -27.75 -5.78 21.63
CA ASN A 606 -28.84 -5.17 22.42
C ASN A 606 -28.67 -3.66 22.66
N VAL A 607 -27.53 -3.07 22.26
CA VAL A 607 -27.20 -1.66 22.49
C VAL A 607 -27.90 -0.79 21.45
N SER A 608 -28.71 0.18 21.91
CA SER A 608 -29.30 1.21 21.04
C SER A 608 -28.59 2.56 21.10
N ASN A 609 -27.82 2.82 22.16
CA ASN A 609 -27.14 4.11 22.38
C ASN A 609 -25.62 3.96 22.49
N MET A 610 -24.90 4.51 21.51
CA MET A 610 -23.44 4.61 21.46
C MET A 610 -22.96 6.08 21.47
N HIS A 611 -23.68 6.98 22.15
CA HIS A 611 -23.25 8.37 22.28
C HIS A 611 -21.94 8.49 23.08
N GLY A 612 -20.89 9.03 22.46
CA GLY A 612 -19.63 9.38 23.12
C GLY A 612 -18.80 8.20 23.68
N VAL A 613 -18.99 6.95 23.22
CA VAL A 613 -18.34 5.75 23.81
C VAL A 613 -16.82 5.92 23.97
N PHE A 614 -16.12 6.44 22.96
CA PHE A 614 -14.68 6.66 22.92
C PHE A 614 -14.32 8.15 22.79
N ALA A 615 -15.19 9.05 23.27
CA ALA A 615 -14.90 10.47 23.26
C ALA A 615 -13.61 10.78 24.06
N ASN A 616 -12.78 11.70 23.57
CA ASN A 616 -11.48 12.07 24.13
C ASN A 616 -10.49 10.90 24.37
N ALA A 617 -10.73 9.69 23.83
CA ALA A 617 -9.85 8.53 23.92
C ALA A 617 -8.69 8.66 22.91
N LEU A 618 -7.75 9.57 23.21
CA LEU A 618 -6.77 10.13 22.27
C LEU A 618 -5.97 9.10 21.46
N ILE A 619 -5.63 7.95 22.06
CA ILE A 619 -4.78 6.91 21.46
C ILE A 619 -5.54 5.63 21.05
N PHE A 620 -6.86 5.56 21.24
CA PHE A 620 -7.63 4.36 20.92
C PHE A 620 -7.68 4.09 19.41
N ASN A 621 -7.33 2.86 19.01
CA ASN A 621 -7.25 2.48 17.60
C ASN A 621 -7.41 0.95 17.38
N GLN A 622 -8.22 0.27 18.20
CA GLN A 622 -8.51 -1.17 18.04
C GLN A 622 -9.67 -1.40 17.06
N SER A 623 -9.65 -2.54 16.36
CA SER A 623 -10.80 -2.95 15.53
C SER A 623 -12.03 -3.19 16.42
N ILE A 624 -13.16 -2.65 15.98
CA ILE A 624 -14.52 -2.95 16.48
C ILE A 624 -15.48 -3.27 15.32
N ASN A 625 -14.93 -3.64 14.16
CA ASN A 625 -15.68 -3.96 12.94
C ASN A 625 -16.61 -5.19 13.12
N GLY A 626 -16.31 -6.06 14.09
CA GLY A 626 -17.11 -7.23 14.44
C GLY A 626 -18.35 -6.97 15.30
N TRP A 627 -18.61 -5.72 15.69
CA TRP A 627 -19.80 -5.34 16.46
C TRP A 627 -21.08 -5.41 15.61
N ASP A 628 -22.12 -6.07 16.14
CA ASP A 628 -23.48 -6.00 15.58
C ASP A 628 -24.16 -4.69 16.02
N THR A 629 -24.10 -3.69 15.15
CA THR A 629 -24.70 -2.36 15.39
C THR A 629 -26.16 -2.25 14.94
N SER A 630 -26.82 -3.33 14.52
CA SER A 630 -28.17 -3.27 13.91
C SER A 630 -29.25 -2.66 14.82
N SER A 631 -29.11 -2.75 16.15
CA SER A 631 -29.99 -2.07 17.14
C SER A 631 -29.68 -0.58 17.39
N VAL A 632 -28.57 -0.05 16.88
CA VAL A 632 -28.07 1.29 17.25
C VAL A 632 -28.89 2.40 16.59
N THR A 633 -29.34 3.37 17.40
CA THR A 633 -30.09 4.55 16.96
C THR A 633 -29.32 5.85 17.07
N THR A 634 -28.22 5.90 17.84
CA THR A 634 -27.27 7.03 17.84
C THR A 634 -25.82 6.60 18.06
N THR A 635 -24.93 7.23 17.27
CA THR A 635 -23.47 7.17 17.37
C THR A 635 -22.87 8.57 17.62
N SER A 636 -23.70 9.51 18.08
CA SER A 636 -23.34 10.92 18.28
C SER A 636 -22.10 11.06 19.18
N GLY A 637 -21.06 11.75 18.69
CA GLY A 637 -19.80 11.99 19.40
C GLY A 637 -18.94 10.75 19.67
N MET A 638 -19.26 9.58 19.11
CA MET A 638 -18.65 8.29 19.50
C MET A 638 -17.11 8.28 19.49
N PHE A 639 -16.48 8.95 18.52
CA PHE A 639 -15.02 9.11 18.39
C PHE A 639 -14.59 10.59 18.49
N PHE A 640 -15.39 11.45 19.12
CA PHE A 640 -15.07 12.87 19.26
C PHE A 640 -13.74 13.05 19.98
N LYS A 641 -12.73 13.63 19.32
CA LYS A 641 -11.33 13.76 19.79
C LYS A 641 -10.56 12.45 19.99
N ALA A 642 -11.03 11.32 19.45
CA ALA A 642 -10.26 10.08 19.36
C ALA A 642 -9.20 10.18 18.24
N ARG A 643 -8.23 11.08 18.40
CA ARG A 643 -7.32 11.56 17.34
C ARG A 643 -6.58 10.48 16.57
N SER A 644 -6.27 9.35 17.22
CA SER A 644 -5.54 8.23 16.63
C SER A 644 -6.41 7.19 15.93
N PHE A 645 -7.74 7.28 16.03
CA PHE A 645 -8.65 6.26 15.52
C PHE A 645 -8.72 6.24 13.99
N ASN A 646 -8.39 5.10 13.39
CA ASN A 646 -8.38 4.90 11.94
C ASN A 646 -8.64 3.43 11.54
N GLN A 647 -9.63 2.78 12.18
CA GLN A 647 -9.99 1.38 11.92
C GLN A 647 -11.23 1.25 11.02
N PRO A 648 -11.32 0.20 10.17
CA PRO A 648 -12.45 0.00 9.28
C PRO A 648 -13.72 -0.35 10.07
N LEU A 649 -14.85 0.23 9.67
CA LEU A 649 -16.19 0.01 10.22
C LEU A 649 -17.18 -0.42 9.12
N ASN A 650 -16.69 -1.19 8.15
CA ASN A 650 -17.41 -1.53 6.92
C ASN A 650 -18.44 -2.67 7.07
N SER A 651 -18.46 -3.41 8.18
CA SER A 651 -19.47 -4.43 8.48
C SER A 651 -20.56 -3.96 9.46
N TRP A 652 -20.51 -2.70 9.90
CA TRP A 652 -21.56 -2.09 10.72
C TRP A 652 -22.84 -1.84 9.92
N ASP A 653 -23.97 -2.31 10.44
CA ASP A 653 -25.28 -1.85 10.01
C ASP A 653 -25.64 -0.55 10.75
N VAL A 654 -25.71 0.55 10.01
CA VAL A 654 -26.12 1.87 10.53
C VAL A 654 -27.53 2.26 10.10
N SER A 655 -28.31 1.33 9.54
CA SER A 655 -29.62 1.62 8.92
C SER A 655 -30.70 2.12 9.88
N ASN A 656 -30.51 1.96 11.19
CA ASN A 656 -31.39 2.49 12.24
C ASN A 656 -30.84 3.76 12.94
N VAL A 657 -29.64 4.25 12.56
CA VAL A 657 -28.99 5.39 13.23
C VAL A 657 -29.61 6.72 12.78
N GLU A 658 -30.32 7.38 13.70
CA GLU A 658 -30.95 8.68 13.47
C GLU A 658 -30.00 9.86 13.70
N ASP A 659 -29.02 9.72 14.60
CA ASP A 659 -28.10 10.80 14.98
C ASP A 659 -26.62 10.36 14.97
N MET A 660 -25.85 10.94 14.04
CA MET A 660 -24.40 10.77 13.83
C MET A 660 -23.61 12.06 14.12
N SER A 661 -24.20 13.02 14.83
CA SER A 661 -23.57 14.33 15.09
C SER A 661 -22.22 14.20 15.79
N VAL A 662 -21.22 14.98 15.36
CA VAL A 662 -19.84 15.01 15.86
C VAL A 662 -19.15 13.64 16.02
N MET A 663 -19.62 12.60 15.32
CA MET A 663 -19.17 11.22 15.46
C MET A 663 -17.65 11.06 15.29
N TYR A 664 -17.04 11.76 14.31
CA TYR A 664 -15.59 11.80 14.08
C TYR A 664 -14.99 13.20 14.33
N GLY A 665 -15.67 14.05 15.12
CA GLY A 665 -15.24 15.41 15.36
C GLY A 665 -13.88 15.47 16.06
N SER A 666 -12.84 16.04 15.44
CA SER A 666 -11.43 16.01 15.86
C SER A 666 -10.83 14.59 15.95
N ALA A 667 -11.30 13.66 15.12
CA ALA A 667 -10.61 12.39 14.87
C ALA A 667 -9.54 12.58 13.79
N ASP A 668 -8.46 13.32 14.12
CA ASP A 668 -7.43 13.83 13.20
C ASP A 668 -6.97 12.83 12.11
N LYS A 669 -6.85 11.54 12.46
CA LYS A 669 -6.34 10.44 11.63
C LYS A 669 -7.40 9.61 10.89
N PHE A 670 -8.70 9.85 11.09
CA PHE A 670 -9.73 8.98 10.52
C PHE A 670 -9.85 9.14 8.99
N ASN A 671 -9.59 8.06 8.24
CA ASN A 671 -9.65 8.08 6.77
C ASN A 671 -10.04 6.71 6.18
N GLN A 672 -11.00 6.00 6.80
CA GLN A 672 -11.46 4.67 6.36
C GLN A 672 -12.74 4.73 5.52
N PRO A 673 -12.92 3.83 4.53
CA PRO A 673 -14.05 3.89 3.59
C PRO A 673 -15.38 3.53 4.25
N LEU A 674 -16.38 4.39 4.08
CA LEU A 674 -17.75 4.24 4.62
C LEU A 674 -18.81 4.00 3.52
N VAL A 675 -18.38 3.59 2.33
CA VAL A 675 -19.22 3.49 1.11
C VAL A 675 -20.38 2.49 1.22
N LEU A 676 -20.30 1.52 2.14
CA LEU A 676 -21.31 0.48 2.37
C LEU A 676 -22.42 0.89 3.37
N TRP A 677 -22.30 2.06 4.02
CA TRP A 677 -23.23 2.49 5.06
C TRP A 677 -24.60 2.95 4.49
N ASN A 678 -25.68 2.42 5.06
CA ASN A 678 -27.05 2.82 4.74
C ASN A 678 -27.53 3.95 5.66
N THR A 679 -27.25 5.21 5.30
CA THR A 679 -27.64 6.39 6.10
C THR A 679 -29.13 6.77 6.02
N THR A 680 -30.00 5.91 5.49
CA THR A 680 -31.39 6.29 5.14
C THR A 680 -32.21 6.79 6.33
N SER A 681 -31.95 6.34 7.56
CA SER A 681 -32.70 6.79 8.76
C SER A 681 -32.10 8.04 9.43
N THR A 682 -30.93 8.50 8.99
CA THR A 682 -30.19 9.58 9.67
C THR A 682 -30.83 10.94 9.43
N LYS A 683 -31.01 11.69 10.51
CA LYS A 683 -31.63 13.03 10.57
C LYS A 683 -30.62 14.12 10.95
N ASN A 684 -29.62 13.77 11.77
CA ASN A 684 -28.62 14.70 12.28
C ASN A 684 -27.20 14.25 11.90
N MET A 685 -26.49 15.09 11.11
CA MET A 685 -25.08 14.93 10.73
C MET A 685 -24.24 16.16 11.13
N ASN A 686 -24.74 16.97 12.07
CA ASN A 686 -24.06 18.16 12.57
C ASN A 686 -22.62 17.85 13.03
N GLY A 687 -21.62 18.54 12.48
CA GLY A 687 -20.21 18.37 12.86
C GLY A 687 -19.60 16.98 12.61
N MET A 688 -20.23 16.09 11.84
CA MET A 688 -19.86 14.67 11.76
C MET A 688 -18.37 14.41 11.48
N PHE A 689 -17.73 15.22 10.63
CA PHE A 689 -16.31 15.20 10.29
C PHE A 689 -15.59 16.52 10.64
N GLU A 690 -16.11 17.28 11.61
CA GLU A 690 -15.50 18.53 12.10
C GLU A 690 -14.04 18.28 12.53
N TYR A 691 -13.06 19.01 11.99
CA TYR A 691 -11.62 18.83 12.20
C TYR A 691 -11.09 17.39 11.98
N ALA A 692 -11.74 16.57 11.15
CA ALA A 692 -11.19 15.31 10.68
C ALA A 692 -10.15 15.56 9.56
N ILE A 693 -8.96 16.02 9.95
CA ILE A 693 -7.96 16.65 9.04
C ILE A 693 -7.56 15.75 7.86
N GLU A 694 -7.39 14.44 8.08
CA GLU A 694 -6.95 13.49 7.03
C GLU A 694 -8.10 12.83 6.25
N PHE A 695 -9.37 13.09 6.61
CA PHE A 695 -10.51 12.43 5.99
C PHE A 695 -10.72 12.85 4.52
N ASN A 696 -10.73 11.88 3.61
CA ASN A 696 -10.95 12.11 2.18
C ASN A 696 -11.52 10.86 1.46
N GLN A 697 -12.58 10.24 2.03
CA GLN A 697 -13.21 9.03 1.48
C GLN A 697 -14.54 9.32 0.76
N PRO A 698 -14.91 8.56 -0.29
CA PRO A 698 -16.14 8.79 -1.05
C PRO A 698 -17.40 8.54 -0.22
N LEU A 699 -18.38 9.42 -0.38
CA LEU A 699 -19.68 9.42 0.32
C LEU A 699 -20.87 9.58 -0.66
N ASP A 700 -20.63 9.49 -1.96
CA ASP A 700 -21.62 9.71 -3.02
C ASP A 700 -22.75 8.64 -3.05
N SER A 701 -22.51 7.49 -2.42
CA SER A 701 -23.47 6.40 -2.22
C SER A 701 -24.49 6.65 -1.10
N TRP A 702 -24.25 7.63 -0.21
CA TRP A 702 -25.07 7.86 0.97
C TRP A 702 -26.44 8.45 0.65
N ASN A 703 -27.49 7.88 1.25
CA ASN A 703 -28.84 8.41 1.17
C ASN A 703 -29.08 9.42 2.30
N VAL A 704 -28.84 10.70 2.03
CA VAL A 704 -29.05 11.79 3.00
C VAL A 704 -30.45 12.43 2.94
N SER A 705 -31.41 11.83 2.21
CA SER A 705 -32.75 12.42 1.96
C SER A 705 -33.65 12.59 3.20
N ASN A 706 -33.22 12.09 4.36
CA ASN A 706 -33.88 12.28 5.66
C ASN A 706 -33.10 13.21 6.61
N VAL A 707 -31.93 13.74 6.21
CA VAL A 707 -31.10 14.63 7.04
C VAL A 707 -31.69 16.04 7.07
N GLU A 708 -31.89 16.57 8.27
CA GLU A 708 -32.47 17.88 8.54
C GLU A 708 -31.41 18.90 9.01
N ASN A 709 -30.28 18.42 9.57
CA ASN A 709 -29.18 19.24 10.08
C ASN A 709 -27.80 18.75 9.56
N MET A 710 -27.10 19.62 8.83
CA MET A 710 -25.73 19.43 8.32
C MET A 710 -24.76 20.56 8.73
N GLN A 711 -25.12 21.38 9.73
CA GLN A 711 -24.23 22.45 10.20
C GLN A 711 -22.85 21.88 10.58
N SER A 712 -21.79 22.57 10.16
CA SER A 712 -20.39 22.25 10.44
C SER A 712 -19.91 20.85 10.01
N MET A 713 -20.66 20.13 9.16
CA MET A 713 -20.39 18.71 8.86
C MET A 713 -18.95 18.41 8.41
N PHE A 714 -18.32 19.31 7.64
CA PHE A 714 -16.93 19.23 7.17
C PHE A 714 -16.08 20.43 7.64
N LEU A 715 -16.49 21.12 8.71
CA LEU A 715 -15.74 22.25 9.30
C LEU A 715 -14.30 21.82 9.59
N GLY A 716 -13.28 22.37 8.94
CA GLY A 716 -11.87 22.04 9.19
C GLY A 716 -11.43 20.67 8.64
N ALA A 717 -12.23 20.01 7.80
CA ALA A 717 -11.86 18.76 7.11
C ALA A 717 -10.92 19.04 5.92
N ARG A 718 -9.73 19.59 6.19
CA ARG A 718 -8.83 20.22 5.21
C ARG A 718 -8.36 19.32 4.05
N SER A 719 -8.44 17.99 4.19
CA SER A 719 -8.12 17.05 3.12
C SER A 719 -9.30 16.67 2.22
N PHE A 720 -10.53 16.98 2.62
CA PHE A 720 -11.75 16.48 1.98
C PHE A 720 -12.03 17.14 0.63
N ASN A 721 -12.11 16.33 -0.43
CA ASN A 721 -12.43 16.79 -1.79
C ASN A 721 -13.15 15.68 -2.59
N GLN A 722 -14.24 15.13 -2.04
CA GLN A 722 -14.99 14.00 -2.62
C GLN A 722 -16.37 14.44 -3.13
N PRO A 723 -16.90 13.79 -4.20
CA PRO A 723 -18.13 14.24 -4.86
C PRO A 723 -19.36 14.07 -3.97
N LEU A 724 -20.19 15.12 -3.88
CA LEU A 724 -21.43 15.15 -3.09
C LEU A 724 -22.67 15.54 -3.93
N ASN A 725 -22.54 15.72 -5.24
CA ASN A 725 -23.61 16.27 -6.09
C ASN A 725 -24.85 15.35 -6.18
N SER A 726 -24.70 14.05 -5.87
CA SER A 726 -25.78 13.05 -5.80
C SER A 726 -26.72 13.23 -4.61
N TRP A 727 -26.31 14.00 -3.59
CA TRP A 727 -27.03 14.12 -2.32
C TRP A 727 -28.33 14.92 -2.44
N ASN A 728 -29.42 14.31 -1.98
CA ASN A 728 -30.71 14.98 -1.84
C ASN A 728 -30.80 15.75 -0.51
N VAL A 729 -30.23 16.96 -0.47
CA VAL A 729 -30.23 17.84 0.72
C VAL A 729 -31.55 18.57 0.97
N SER A 730 -32.66 18.22 0.30
CA SER A 730 -33.90 19.02 0.27
C SER A 730 -34.65 19.16 1.61
N LYS A 731 -34.24 18.47 2.67
CA LYS A 731 -34.76 18.65 4.04
C LYS A 731 -33.87 19.50 4.95
N VAL A 732 -32.64 19.80 4.55
CA VAL A 732 -31.68 20.53 5.37
C VAL A 732 -32.10 21.99 5.50
N SER A 733 -32.34 22.45 6.72
CA SER A 733 -32.68 23.86 7.00
C SER A 733 -31.49 24.71 7.46
N ASN A 734 -30.42 24.07 7.92
CA ASN A 734 -29.24 24.74 8.46
C ASN A 734 -27.94 24.15 7.86
N MET A 735 -27.21 24.99 7.12
CA MET A 735 -25.91 24.70 6.52
C MET A 735 -24.80 25.60 7.08
N TYR A 736 -24.99 26.17 8.28
CA TYR A 736 -23.98 27.00 8.94
C TYR A 736 -22.61 26.32 8.96
N GLY A 737 -21.57 26.99 8.45
CA GLY A 737 -20.19 26.50 8.50
C GLY A 737 -19.92 25.15 7.82
N MET A 738 -20.81 24.64 6.96
CA MET A 738 -20.76 23.23 6.48
C MET A 738 -19.41 22.82 5.87
N PHE A 739 -18.76 23.71 5.11
CA PHE A 739 -17.44 23.53 4.50
C PHE A 739 -16.44 24.61 4.97
N GLN A 740 -16.66 25.23 6.13
CA GLN A 740 -15.71 26.21 6.69
C GLN A 740 -14.35 25.52 6.90
N GLU A 741 -13.23 26.17 6.57
CA GLU A 741 -11.86 25.59 6.64
C GLU A 741 -11.70 24.23 5.91
N ALA A 742 -12.56 23.90 4.94
CA ALA A 742 -12.38 22.75 4.05
C ALA A 742 -11.46 23.14 2.88
N ASP A 743 -10.20 23.48 3.19
CA ASP A 743 -9.25 24.19 2.31
C ASP A 743 -9.23 23.70 0.83
N LYS A 744 -9.28 22.38 0.61
CA LYS A 744 -9.20 21.72 -0.70
C LYS A 744 -10.55 21.42 -1.38
N PHE A 745 -11.68 21.68 -0.73
CA PHE A 745 -12.98 21.24 -1.24
C PHE A 745 -13.40 22.04 -2.47
N ASN A 746 -13.53 21.35 -3.62
CA ASN A 746 -13.87 21.98 -4.90
C ASN A 746 -14.69 21.03 -5.79
N GLN A 747 -15.75 20.42 -5.23
CA GLN A 747 -16.61 19.45 -5.95
C GLN A 747 -17.99 20.05 -6.29
N PRO A 748 -18.60 19.68 -7.44
CA PRO A 748 -19.89 20.22 -7.85
C PRO A 748 -21.01 19.99 -6.83
N LEU A 749 -21.80 21.04 -6.57
CA LEU A 749 -23.00 21.04 -5.71
C LEU A 749 -24.25 21.58 -6.45
N ASN A 750 -24.18 21.66 -7.78
CA ASN A 750 -25.19 22.35 -8.60
C ASN A 750 -26.55 21.62 -8.67
N SER A 751 -26.63 20.33 -8.34
CA SER A 751 -27.92 19.61 -8.24
C SER A 751 -28.53 19.60 -6.83
N TRP A 752 -27.95 20.31 -5.87
CA TRP A 752 -28.51 20.44 -4.52
C TRP A 752 -29.75 21.35 -4.49
N ASN A 753 -30.89 20.81 -4.05
CA ASN A 753 -32.07 21.60 -3.76
C ASN A 753 -31.97 22.26 -2.37
N VAL A 754 -31.40 23.46 -2.30
CA VAL A 754 -31.23 24.24 -1.07
C VAL A 754 -32.49 25.03 -0.65
N SER A 755 -33.66 24.81 -1.27
CA SER A 755 -34.84 25.67 -1.10
C SER A 755 -35.41 25.78 0.32
N ASN A 756 -35.03 24.88 1.23
CA ASN A 756 -35.47 24.89 2.63
C ASN A 756 -34.41 25.42 3.60
N VAL A 757 -33.24 25.86 3.11
CA VAL A 757 -32.16 26.41 3.93
C VAL A 757 -32.53 27.81 4.42
N GLU A 758 -32.56 28.00 5.74
CA GLU A 758 -32.82 29.29 6.40
C GLU A 758 -31.50 30.01 6.77
N ASN A 759 -30.40 29.27 6.96
CA ASN A 759 -29.09 29.80 7.35
C ASN A 759 -27.94 29.08 6.61
N MET A 760 -27.10 29.85 5.93
CA MET A 760 -25.86 29.41 5.26
C MET A 760 -24.65 30.29 5.64
N SER A 761 -24.70 30.94 6.80
CA SER A 761 -23.59 31.76 7.29
C SER A 761 -22.33 30.92 7.48
N SER A 762 -21.16 31.47 7.14
CA SER A 762 -19.85 30.81 7.14
C SER A 762 -19.73 29.55 6.27
N MET A 763 -20.72 29.19 5.44
CA MET A 763 -20.77 27.89 4.75
C MET A 763 -19.48 27.51 4.00
N PHE A 764 -18.80 28.48 3.38
CA PHE A 764 -17.51 28.33 2.69
C PHE A 764 -16.42 29.26 3.27
N TRP A 765 -16.54 29.71 4.53
CA TRP A 765 -15.52 30.56 5.15
C TRP A 765 -14.17 29.81 5.19
N ASN A 766 -13.13 30.34 4.55
CA ASN A 766 -11.82 29.72 4.41
C ASN A 766 -11.82 28.39 3.59
N ALA A 767 -12.85 28.13 2.79
CA ALA A 767 -12.82 27.06 1.78
C ALA A 767 -12.00 27.53 0.57
N THR A 768 -10.68 27.63 0.73
CA THR A 768 -9.82 28.42 -0.17
C THR A 768 -9.89 28.04 -1.64
N SER A 769 -10.06 26.75 -1.97
CA SER A 769 -10.14 26.26 -3.35
C SER A 769 -11.55 26.19 -3.95
N PHE A 770 -12.62 26.55 -3.21
CA PHE A 770 -13.99 26.36 -3.70
C PHE A 770 -14.37 27.35 -4.81
N ASN A 771 -14.65 26.85 -6.02
CA ASN A 771 -15.12 27.65 -7.15
C ASN A 771 -16.07 26.86 -8.07
N GLN A 772 -17.10 26.22 -7.50
CA GLN A 772 -18.06 25.41 -8.27
C GLN A 772 -19.39 26.14 -8.45
N ASN A 773 -20.07 25.87 -9.58
CA ASN A 773 -21.32 26.53 -9.94
C ASN A 773 -22.43 26.25 -8.90
N ILE A 774 -23.01 27.35 -8.40
CA ILE A 774 -24.14 27.41 -7.47
C ILE A 774 -25.19 28.46 -7.90
N THR A 775 -25.13 28.91 -9.17
CA THR A 775 -25.96 30.01 -9.69
C THR A 775 -27.46 29.68 -9.68
N ASP A 776 -27.82 28.42 -9.91
CA ASP A 776 -29.21 27.94 -9.95
C ASP A 776 -29.81 27.64 -8.55
N TRP A 777 -29.09 27.90 -7.46
CA TRP A 777 -29.57 27.65 -6.11
C TRP A 777 -30.75 28.57 -5.71
N ASN A 778 -31.89 27.96 -5.38
CA ASN A 778 -33.05 28.68 -4.84
C ASN A 778 -32.83 29.07 -3.36
N VAL A 779 -32.20 30.21 -3.12
CA VAL A 779 -31.92 30.75 -1.76
C VAL A 779 -33.08 31.54 -1.13
N SER A 780 -34.30 31.44 -1.65
CA SER A 780 -35.42 32.35 -1.27
C SER A 780 -35.92 32.27 0.18
N ASN A 781 -35.59 31.21 0.91
CA ASN A 781 -35.88 31.09 2.35
C ASN A 781 -34.68 31.48 3.25
N VAL A 782 -33.51 31.79 2.67
CA VAL A 782 -32.32 32.16 3.45
C VAL A 782 -32.52 33.51 4.14
N THR A 783 -32.21 33.56 5.43
CA THR A 783 -32.36 34.74 6.29
C THR A 783 -31.02 35.39 6.65
N SER A 784 -29.89 34.66 6.54
CA SER A 784 -28.54 35.19 6.76
C SER A 784 -27.48 34.44 5.92
N MET A 785 -26.58 35.24 5.34
CA MET A 785 -25.41 34.79 4.54
C MET A 785 -24.12 35.42 5.09
N ASN A 786 -24.03 35.55 6.42
CA ASN A 786 -22.89 36.22 7.05
C ASN A 786 -21.61 35.41 6.86
N SER A 787 -20.53 36.02 6.40
CA SER A 787 -19.23 35.38 6.11
C SER A 787 -19.28 34.19 5.13
N THR A 788 -20.35 34.00 4.35
CA THR A 788 -20.56 32.77 3.55
C THR A 788 -19.40 32.44 2.60
N PHE A 789 -18.75 33.43 1.98
CA PHE A 789 -17.56 33.26 1.12
C PHE A 789 -16.32 33.99 1.66
N LYS A 790 -16.25 34.23 2.98
CA LYS A 790 -15.13 34.91 3.63
C LYS A 790 -13.82 34.14 3.41
N ASN A 791 -12.76 34.78 2.93
CA ASN A 791 -11.49 34.14 2.56
C ASN A 791 -11.62 32.89 1.65
N ALA A 792 -12.66 32.80 0.83
CA ALA A 792 -12.84 31.76 -0.19
C ALA A 792 -12.09 32.19 -1.48
N ILE A 793 -10.76 32.16 -1.43
CA ILE A 793 -9.87 32.84 -2.39
C ILE A 793 -10.16 32.49 -3.86
N SER A 794 -10.48 31.23 -4.19
CA SER A 794 -10.80 30.84 -5.56
C SER A 794 -12.21 31.22 -6.04
N PHE A 795 -13.13 31.65 -5.15
CA PHE A 795 -14.54 31.80 -5.49
C PHE A 795 -14.82 32.95 -6.48
N ASN A 796 -15.41 32.62 -7.62
CA ASN A 796 -15.84 33.56 -8.65
C ASN A 796 -17.01 32.98 -9.48
N GLN A 797 -18.21 32.96 -8.91
CA GLN A 797 -19.42 32.44 -9.54
C GLN A 797 -20.56 33.48 -9.57
N ASP A 798 -21.41 33.41 -10.58
CA ASP A 798 -22.53 34.34 -10.79
C ASP A 798 -23.65 34.11 -9.75
N LEU A 799 -24.01 35.15 -9.00
CA LEU A 799 -25.09 35.14 -8.00
C LEU A 799 -26.30 36.00 -8.39
N SER A 800 -26.37 36.50 -9.62
CA SER A 800 -27.44 37.39 -10.11
C SER A 800 -28.85 36.80 -9.98
N ASN A 801 -28.98 35.48 -10.17
CA ASN A 801 -30.24 34.75 -10.07
C ASN A 801 -30.68 34.46 -8.62
N TRP A 802 -29.85 34.75 -7.61
CA TRP A 802 -30.17 34.45 -6.21
C TRP A 802 -31.27 35.36 -5.67
N ASN A 803 -32.42 34.75 -5.35
CA ASN A 803 -33.58 35.44 -4.80
C ASN A 803 -33.39 35.75 -3.30
N ILE A 804 -32.74 36.86 -2.97
CA ILE A 804 -32.35 37.22 -1.59
C ILE A 804 -33.40 38.02 -0.78
N VAL A 805 -34.68 38.01 -1.18
CA VAL A 805 -35.76 38.84 -0.55
C VAL A 805 -35.99 38.60 0.95
N ASN A 806 -35.49 37.49 1.49
CA ASN A 806 -35.56 37.17 2.92
C ASN A 806 -34.28 37.43 3.71
N VAL A 807 -33.16 37.73 3.05
CA VAL A 807 -31.86 37.92 3.70
C VAL A 807 -31.86 39.22 4.51
N SER A 808 -31.51 39.10 5.80
CA SER A 808 -31.46 40.21 6.76
C SER A 808 -30.04 40.77 6.95
N SER A 809 -29.01 39.96 6.67
CA SER A 809 -27.61 40.34 6.80
C SER A 809 -26.73 39.46 5.90
N MET A 810 -25.76 40.11 5.26
CA MET A 810 -24.68 39.55 4.44
C MET A 810 -23.33 40.12 4.93
N TYR A 811 -23.20 40.25 6.25
CA TYR A 811 -22.04 40.84 6.92
C TYR A 811 -20.80 39.97 6.71
N GLU A 812 -19.69 40.59 6.32
CA GLU A 812 -18.44 39.95 5.92
C GLU A 812 -18.55 38.90 4.79
N MET A 813 -19.64 38.87 4.00
CA MET A 813 -19.92 37.82 3.00
C MET A 813 -18.74 37.54 2.06
N PHE A 814 -18.08 38.59 1.56
CA PHE A 814 -16.86 38.50 0.75
C PHE A 814 -15.63 39.11 1.46
N SER A 815 -15.60 39.18 2.79
CA SER A 815 -14.44 39.69 3.54
C SER A 815 -13.20 38.82 3.25
N ALA A 816 -12.07 39.46 2.92
CA ALA A 816 -10.86 38.82 2.39
C ALA A 816 -11.05 37.99 1.09
N THR A 817 -12.12 38.26 0.33
CA THR A 817 -12.41 37.67 -0.99
C THR A 817 -12.69 38.78 -2.01
N SER A 818 -12.60 38.43 -3.28
CA SER A 818 -12.98 39.26 -4.42
C SER A 818 -13.63 38.38 -5.50
N VAL A 819 -14.65 38.89 -6.17
CA VAL A 819 -15.13 38.37 -7.47
C VAL A 819 -14.74 39.36 -8.57
N THR A 820 -14.78 38.95 -9.84
CA THR A 820 -14.46 39.85 -10.96
C THR A 820 -15.52 40.95 -11.11
N THR A 821 -15.14 42.07 -11.72
CA THR A 821 -16.03 43.24 -11.92
C THR A 821 -17.35 42.83 -12.60
N GLU A 822 -17.27 41.99 -13.64
CA GLU A 822 -18.43 41.46 -14.38
C GLU A 822 -19.39 40.66 -13.48
N ILE A 823 -18.86 39.78 -12.63
CA ILE A 823 -19.65 38.94 -11.72
C ILE A 823 -20.28 39.77 -10.60
N TYR A 824 -19.56 40.78 -10.09
CA TYR A 824 -20.11 41.71 -9.10
C TYR A 824 -21.22 42.58 -9.70
N ASP A 825 -21.03 43.10 -10.92
CA ASP A 825 -22.03 43.89 -11.63
C ASP A 825 -23.30 43.08 -11.92
N LYS A 826 -23.16 41.87 -12.46
CA LYS A 826 -24.28 40.93 -12.65
C LYS A 826 -25.03 40.68 -11.36
N THR A 827 -24.32 40.43 -10.27
CA THR A 827 -24.91 40.16 -8.94
C THR A 827 -25.73 41.35 -8.44
N LEU A 828 -25.16 42.56 -8.46
CA LEU A 828 -25.85 43.77 -8.01
C LEU A 828 -27.06 44.13 -8.89
N ILE A 829 -26.95 43.99 -10.22
CA ILE A 829 -28.06 44.22 -11.17
C ILE A 829 -29.16 43.18 -10.99
N GLY A 830 -28.82 41.90 -10.81
CA GLY A 830 -29.80 40.84 -10.55
C GLY A 830 -30.60 41.12 -9.27
N TRP A 831 -29.90 41.46 -8.18
CA TRP A 831 -30.51 41.73 -6.89
C TRP A 831 -31.34 43.02 -6.88
N SER A 832 -30.93 44.09 -7.57
CA SER A 832 -31.70 45.34 -7.65
C SER A 832 -33.05 45.17 -8.36
N ASN A 833 -33.20 44.16 -9.22
CA ASN A 833 -34.44 43.84 -9.93
C ASN A 833 -35.44 43.01 -9.09
N LEU A 834 -35.09 42.60 -7.86
CA LEU A 834 -35.98 41.86 -6.97
C LEU A 834 -37.08 42.77 -6.39
N SER A 835 -38.32 42.30 -6.41
CA SER A 835 -39.52 43.15 -6.24
C SER A 835 -39.77 43.68 -4.83
N THR A 836 -39.20 43.04 -3.80
CA THR A 836 -39.25 43.49 -2.39
C THR A 836 -38.03 43.00 -1.60
N LEU A 837 -37.07 43.87 -1.29
CA LEU A 837 -35.92 43.51 -0.43
C LEU A 837 -36.16 43.88 1.04
N LYS A 838 -35.29 43.40 1.96
CA LYS A 838 -35.26 43.88 3.35
C LYS A 838 -34.57 45.25 3.41
N ASN A 839 -34.98 46.07 4.39
CA ASN A 839 -34.35 47.36 4.66
C ASN A 839 -33.16 47.24 5.61
N ASN A 840 -32.17 48.12 5.46
CA ASN A 840 -30.97 48.24 6.32
C ASN A 840 -30.08 46.98 6.35
N VAL A 841 -30.02 46.22 5.25
CA VAL A 841 -29.11 45.07 5.14
C VAL A 841 -27.67 45.59 5.12
N LEU A 842 -26.80 44.92 5.88
CA LEU A 842 -25.34 45.07 5.78
C LEU A 842 -24.83 44.08 4.74
N PHE A 843 -24.09 44.55 3.74
CA PHE A 843 -23.47 43.73 2.71
C PHE A 843 -22.00 44.13 2.52
N ASP A 844 -21.10 43.19 2.76
CA ASP A 844 -19.67 43.39 2.49
C ASP A 844 -19.27 42.61 1.24
N GLY A 845 -19.19 43.33 0.11
CA GLY A 845 -18.66 42.89 -1.18
C GLY A 845 -17.13 42.69 -1.19
N GLY A 846 -16.46 42.98 -0.08
CA GLY A 846 -15.04 42.74 0.10
C GLY A 846 -14.20 43.69 -0.73
N ASN A 847 -13.26 43.15 -1.51
CA ASN A 847 -12.45 43.91 -2.45
C ASN A 847 -12.98 43.86 -3.89
N SER A 848 -14.19 43.34 -4.11
CA SER A 848 -14.85 43.30 -5.43
C SER A 848 -15.20 44.72 -5.89
N GLN A 849 -14.99 45.03 -7.18
CA GLN A 849 -15.28 46.35 -7.76
C GLN A 849 -16.52 46.29 -8.65
N TYR A 850 -17.21 47.43 -8.81
CA TYR A 850 -18.35 47.57 -9.71
C TYR A 850 -18.04 48.50 -10.89
N CYS A 851 -18.76 48.35 -12.00
CA CYS A 851 -18.74 49.28 -13.12
C CYS A 851 -20.16 49.58 -13.62
N GLU A 852 -20.76 48.63 -14.33
CA GLU A 852 -22.06 48.78 -15.01
C GLU A 852 -23.24 48.77 -14.03
N SER A 853 -23.03 48.27 -12.80
CA SER A 853 -24.05 48.21 -11.75
C SER A 853 -24.16 49.46 -10.87
N GLU A 854 -23.50 50.57 -11.20
CA GLU A 854 -23.52 51.79 -10.37
C GLU A 854 -24.94 52.28 -10.03
N GLU A 855 -25.87 52.29 -10.99
CA GLU A 855 -27.28 52.64 -10.74
C GLU A 855 -27.99 51.60 -9.86
N ALA A 856 -27.74 50.31 -10.09
CA ALA A 856 -28.32 49.21 -9.31
C ALA A 856 -27.87 49.23 -7.84
N ARG A 857 -26.57 49.44 -7.62
CA ARG A 857 -25.93 49.61 -6.31
C ARG A 857 -26.50 50.81 -5.56
N GLN A 858 -26.62 51.96 -6.24
CA GLN A 858 -27.16 53.17 -5.64
C GLN A 858 -28.67 53.03 -5.33
N TYR A 859 -29.43 52.34 -6.18
CA TYR A 859 -30.84 52.01 -5.94
C TYR A 859 -31.04 51.16 -4.67
N LEU A 860 -30.17 50.17 -4.41
CA LEU A 860 -30.19 49.35 -3.19
C LEU A 860 -29.97 50.22 -1.93
N ILE A 861 -29.02 51.15 -2.00
CA ILE A 861 -28.69 52.08 -0.91
C ILE A 861 -29.86 53.06 -0.67
N ASP A 862 -30.33 53.77 -1.69
CA ASP A 862 -31.32 54.84 -1.53
C ASP A 862 -32.75 54.34 -1.28
N THR A 863 -33.14 53.19 -1.84
CA THR A 863 -34.51 52.66 -1.72
C THR A 863 -34.70 51.81 -0.47
N TYR A 864 -33.69 51.00 -0.13
CA TYR A 864 -33.76 50.02 0.96
C TYR A 864 -32.84 50.37 2.14
N GLY A 865 -32.06 51.46 2.09
CA GLY A 865 -31.18 51.88 3.18
C GLY A 865 -30.00 50.93 3.42
N TRP A 866 -29.57 50.18 2.40
CA TRP A 866 -28.48 49.22 2.52
C TRP A 866 -27.14 49.90 2.85
N THR A 867 -26.31 49.22 3.63
CA THR A 867 -24.90 49.59 3.81
C THR A 867 -24.04 48.61 3.02
N ILE A 868 -23.41 49.09 1.95
CA ILE A 868 -22.56 48.29 1.06
C ILE A 868 -21.11 48.71 1.27
N THR A 869 -20.26 47.78 1.70
CA THR A 869 -18.79 47.93 1.77
C THR A 869 -18.17 47.10 0.65
N ASP A 870 -17.49 47.73 -0.30
CA ASP A 870 -16.87 47.07 -1.45
C ASP A 870 -15.60 47.81 -1.91
N GLY A 871 -14.95 47.30 -2.97
CA GLY A 871 -13.74 47.87 -3.57
C GLY A 871 -13.98 49.17 -4.36
N GLY A 872 -15.19 49.73 -4.32
CA GLY A 872 -15.59 50.92 -5.06
C GLY A 872 -15.80 50.68 -6.56
N LYS A 873 -16.01 51.78 -7.30
CA LYS A 873 -16.09 51.74 -8.76
C LYS A 873 -14.71 51.40 -9.34
N SER A 874 -14.68 50.51 -10.32
CA SER A 874 -13.46 50.17 -11.08
C SER A 874 -12.87 51.43 -11.73
N LEU A 875 -11.55 51.55 -11.67
CA LEU A 875 -10.82 52.71 -12.22
C LEU A 875 -10.75 52.72 -13.75
N LEU A 876 -11.08 51.60 -14.40
CA LEU A 876 -11.15 51.43 -15.85
C LEU A 876 -12.60 51.41 -16.37
N CYS A 877 -13.55 51.83 -15.53
CA CYS A 877 -14.98 51.72 -15.85
C CYS A 877 -15.43 52.77 -16.86
N ASN A 878 -15.83 52.30 -18.05
CA ASN A 878 -16.28 53.10 -19.18
C ASN A 878 -15.25 54.13 -19.70
N GLU A 879 -13.96 53.81 -19.56
CA GLU A 879 -12.90 54.41 -20.38
C GLU A 879 -12.57 53.47 -21.57
N ASP A 880 -11.97 54.05 -22.62
CA ASP A 880 -11.43 53.44 -23.84
C ASP A 880 -10.15 54.26 -24.08
N ASN A 881 -9.01 53.74 -23.63
CA ASN A 881 -7.80 54.54 -23.45
C ASN A 881 -6.87 54.56 -24.67
N ASP A 882 -6.97 53.57 -25.56
CA ASP A 882 -6.18 53.46 -26.80
C ASP A 882 -6.99 53.73 -28.09
N PHE A 883 -8.32 53.85 -27.99
CA PHE A 883 -9.25 54.17 -29.08
C PHE A 883 -9.37 53.08 -30.15
N ASP A 884 -9.29 51.80 -29.76
CA ASP A 884 -9.59 50.67 -30.65
C ASP A 884 -11.12 50.43 -30.82
N GLY A 885 -11.93 50.88 -29.85
CA GLY A 885 -13.39 50.76 -29.83
C GLY A 885 -13.97 49.74 -28.83
N VAL A 886 -13.12 49.06 -28.06
CA VAL A 886 -13.47 48.24 -26.89
C VAL A 886 -13.20 49.08 -25.63
N LEU A 887 -14.01 48.89 -24.58
CA LEU A 887 -13.85 49.64 -23.33
C LEU A 887 -12.86 48.91 -22.41
N ASP A 888 -11.97 49.62 -21.71
CA ASP A 888 -10.85 49.09 -20.90
C ASP A 888 -11.23 47.94 -19.94
N HIS A 889 -12.47 47.91 -19.44
CA HIS A 889 -12.99 46.89 -18.51
C HIS A 889 -13.62 45.66 -19.20
N LYS A 890 -13.57 45.62 -20.54
CA LYS A 890 -14.02 44.54 -21.45
C LYS A 890 -12.91 44.14 -22.43
N ASP A 891 -11.80 44.87 -22.41
CA ASP A 891 -10.63 44.73 -23.28
C ASP A 891 -9.51 43.93 -22.56
N ASN A 892 -8.92 42.99 -23.29
CA ASN A 892 -7.83 42.14 -22.80
C ASN A 892 -6.43 42.65 -23.21
N CYS A 893 -6.35 43.67 -24.06
CA CYS A 893 -5.14 44.08 -24.79
C CYS A 893 -4.64 45.51 -24.48
N LEU A 894 -5.47 46.45 -24.01
CA LEU A 894 -5.21 47.70 -23.25
C LEU A 894 -4.19 48.72 -23.79
N ASN A 895 -3.48 48.43 -24.87
CA ASN A 895 -2.42 49.23 -25.49
C ASN A 895 -2.35 48.95 -27.01
N THR A 896 -3.48 48.63 -27.64
CA THR A 896 -3.58 48.33 -29.06
C THR A 896 -3.32 49.60 -29.89
N VAL A 897 -2.75 49.45 -31.09
CA VAL A 897 -2.32 50.61 -31.88
C VAL A 897 -3.56 51.35 -32.42
N PRO A 898 -3.72 52.68 -32.20
CA PRO A 898 -4.94 53.38 -32.58
C PRO A 898 -5.30 53.25 -34.06
N ASN A 899 -6.53 52.82 -34.35
CA ASN A 899 -7.05 52.44 -35.68
C ASN A 899 -6.52 51.10 -36.25
N ALA A 900 -5.93 50.21 -35.43
CA ALA A 900 -5.80 48.80 -35.78
C ALA A 900 -7.19 48.15 -35.94
N THR A 901 -7.28 47.10 -36.75
CA THR A 901 -8.49 46.27 -36.78
C THR A 901 -8.40 45.23 -35.68
N VAL A 902 -9.36 45.25 -34.75
CA VAL A 902 -9.37 44.40 -33.55
C VAL A 902 -10.50 43.37 -33.54
N ASP A 903 -10.37 42.37 -32.68
CA ASP A 903 -11.45 41.41 -32.37
C ASP A 903 -12.37 41.89 -31.23
N GLU A 904 -13.31 41.04 -30.80
CA GLU A 904 -14.26 41.34 -29.73
C GLU A 904 -13.64 41.45 -28.32
N THR A 905 -12.32 41.33 -28.21
CA THR A 905 -11.54 41.43 -26.96
C THR A 905 -10.45 42.50 -26.98
N GLY A 906 -10.42 43.35 -28.03
CA GLY A 906 -9.51 44.50 -28.15
C GLY A 906 -8.12 44.19 -28.74
N CYS A 907 -7.95 43.00 -29.33
CA CYS A 907 -6.64 42.52 -29.77
C CYS A 907 -6.42 42.61 -31.30
N GLU A 908 -5.21 42.99 -31.74
CA GLU A 908 -4.85 43.17 -33.17
C GLU A 908 -5.05 41.90 -34.03
N ILE A 909 -5.77 42.02 -35.15
CA ILE A 909 -5.98 40.91 -36.10
C ILE A 909 -4.69 40.49 -36.84
N ILE A 910 -3.74 41.40 -37.04
CA ILE A 910 -2.40 41.09 -37.56
C ILE A 910 -1.36 41.82 -36.68
N PRO A 911 -0.60 41.10 -35.83
CA PRO A 911 0.36 41.72 -34.93
C PRO A 911 1.43 42.55 -35.64
N GLY A 912 1.75 43.73 -35.10
CA GLY A 912 2.75 44.66 -35.66
C GLY A 912 4.19 44.12 -35.82
N ASN A 913 4.50 42.90 -35.35
CA ASN A 913 5.77 42.20 -35.54
C ASN A 913 5.70 41.03 -36.53
N ALA A 914 4.56 40.78 -37.17
CA ALA A 914 4.33 39.60 -38.00
C ALA A 914 5.13 39.60 -39.33
N ILE A 915 5.66 40.74 -39.77
CA ILE A 915 6.62 40.88 -40.88
C ILE A 915 7.90 41.50 -40.34
N LEU A 916 9.04 40.85 -40.60
CA LEU A 916 10.36 41.26 -40.10
C LEU A 916 11.34 41.50 -41.25
N VAL A 917 12.06 42.62 -41.18
CA VAL A 917 13.05 43.05 -42.18
C VAL A 917 14.33 43.52 -41.48
N TYR A 918 15.48 42.91 -41.82
CA TYR A 918 16.76 43.19 -41.14
C TYR A 918 17.93 43.29 -42.12
N GLY A 919 18.89 44.18 -41.83
CA GLY A 919 20.17 44.28 -42.53
C GLY A 919 21.29 43.56 -41.78
N LEU A 920 22.06 42.73 -42.47
CA LEU A 920 23.17 41.98 -41.89
C LEU A 920 24.49 42.73 -42.11
N THR A 921 25.13 43.07 -40.99
CA THR A 921 26.35 43.90 -40.85
C THR A 921 27.22 43.29 -39.75
N PRO A 922 28.57 43.50 -39.71
CA PRO A 922 29.32 44.58 -40.35
C PRO A 922 30.37 44.15 -41.41
N THR A 923 30.83 45.13 -42.20
CA THR A 923 31.98 45.02 -43.13
C THR A 923 33.22 45.74 -42.58
N CYS A 924 34.25 45.94 -43.41
CA CYS A 924 35.42 46.75 -43.10
C CYS A 924 35.76 47.68 -44.29
N PRO A 925 36.33 48.88 -44.07
CA PRO A 925 36.30 50.00 -45.02
C PRO A 925 36.62 49.65 -46.48
N GLY A 926 35.57 49.51 -47.29
CA GLY A 926 35.66 49.42 -48.75
C GLY A 926 35.17 48.13 -49.41
N THR A 927 34.38 47.27 -48.76
CA THR A 927 33.81 46.06 -49.37
C THR A 927 32.29 46.12 -49.58
N THR A 928 31.77 45.32 -50.52
CA THR A 928 30.35 45.31 -50.92
C THR A 928 29.74 43.91 -50.74
N ASN A 929 29.57 43.52 -49.47
CA ASN A 929 29.16 42.16 -49.09
C ASN A 929 28.13 42.13 -47.94
N GLY A 930 27.36 43.20 -47.76
CA GLY A 930 26.18 43.20 -46.88
C GLY A 930 24.98 42.48 -47.51
N SER A 931 23.93 42.27 -46.72
CA SER A 931 22.68 41.68 -47.18
C SER A 931 21.49 42.16 -46.36
N ILE A 932 20.28 41.99 -46.89
CA ILE A 932 19.00 42.31 -46.24
C ILE A 932 18.10 41.07 -46.31
N GLN A 933 17.45 40.72 -45.21
CA GLN A 933 16.57 39.57 -45.07
C GLN A 933 15.14 40.02 -44.73
N VAL A 934 14.16 39.35 -45.33
CA VAL A 934 12.71 39.51 -45.10
C VAL A 934 12.12 38.17 -44.66
N SER A 935 11.23 38.18 -43.67
CA SER A 935 10.51 36.98 -43.19
C SER A 935 9.15 37.37 -42.60
N SER A 936 8.23 36.41 -42.50
CA SER A 936 6.91 36.61 -41.90
C SER A 936 6.52 35.42 -41.03
N SER A 937 5.69 35.64 -40.01
CA SER A 937 5.08 34.60 -39.17
C SER A 937 3.65 34.23 -39.60
N LEU A 938 3.09 34.89 -40.63
CA LEU A 938 1.74 34.62 -41.15
C LEU A 938 1.74 33.44 -42.11
N THR A 939 0.85 32.47 -41.90
CA THR A 939 0.74 31.25 -42.71
C THR A 939 -0.01 31.47 -44.02
N ASP A 940 0.70 31.27 -45.14
CA ASP A 940 0.19 31.11 -46.51
C ASP A 940 -0.49 32.28 -47.30
N PRO A 941 -0.37 33.58 -46.98
CA PRO A 941 -0.72 34.64 -47.93
C PRO A 941 0.40 34.89 -48.96
N SER A 942 0.08 35.52 -50.10
CA SER A 942 1.09 35.96 -51.09
C SER A 942 1.62 37.38 -50.84
N TYR A 943 2.91 37.60 -51.09
CA TYR A 943 3.61 38.87 -50.83
C TYR A 943 4.21 39.47 -52.12
N ASN A 944 4.28 40.79 -52.23
CA ASN A 944 5.12 41.50 -53.19
C ASN A 944 6.17 42.32 -52.43
N ILE A 945 7.42 42.33 -52.90
CA ILE A 945 8.57 42.93 -52.22
C ILE A 945 9.39 43.78 -53.20
N SER A 946 9.69 45.02 -52.84
CA SER A 946 10.64 45.88 -53.55
C SER A 946 11.74 46.41 -52.63
N LEU A 947 12.87 46.77 -53.23
CA LEU A 947 14.04 47.38 -52.57
C LEU A 947 14.47 48.57 -53.43
N ASP A 948 14.72 49.73 -52.81
CA ASP A 948 15.32 50.90 -53.48
C ASP A 948 16.46 51.50 -52.65
N GLY A 949 17.43 52.15 -53.30
CA GLY A 949 18.66 52.65 -52.67
C GLY A 949 19.85 52.62 -53.62
N PRO A 950 21.09 52.36 -53.15
CA PRO A 950 22.26 52.18 -54.00
C PRO A 950 22.13 51.09 -55.08
N THR A 951 21.13 50.20 -54.97
CA THR A 951 20.70 49.26 -56.01
C THR A 951 19.22 48.93 -55.80
N THR A 952 18.43 48.95 -56.88
CA THR A 952 16.95 48.81 -56.86
C THR A 952 16.52 47.43 -57.40
N ILE A 953 15.56 46.77 -56.74
CA ILE A 953 15.04 45.41 -57.05
C ILE A 953 13.51 45.38 -56.83
N THR A 954 12.77 44.50 -57.52
CA THR A 954 11.33 44.27 -57.29
C THR A 954 10.92 42.86 -57.70
N GLU A 955 10.21 42.14 -56.82
CA GLU A 955 9.61 40.82 -57.08
C GLU A 955 8.17 40.74 -56.56
N ASN A 956 7.34 39.93 -57.22
CA ASN A 956 5.91 39.77 -56.92
C ASN A 956 5.57 38.29 -56.71
N ASN A 957 4.53 38.01 -55.91
CA ASN A 957 4.09 36.67 -55.51
C ASN A 957 5.17 35.83 -54.80
N VAL A 958 5.96 36.47 -53.94
CA VAL A 958 6.90 35.82 -53.01
C VAL A 958 6.11 35.07 -51.93
N SER A 959 6.59 33.89 -51.53
CA SER A 959 6.13 33.16 -50.33
C SER A 959 7.22 33.22 -49.27
N LEU A 960 6.85 33.61 -48.04
CA LEU A 960 7.78 33.80 -46.92
C LEU A 960 7.81 32.60 -45.95
N ASN A 961 7.35 31.42 -46.39
CA ASN A 961 7.41 30.16 -45.62
C ASN A 961 8.87 29.71 -45.32
N GLN A 962 9.87 30.37 -45.90
CA GLN A 962 11.25 30.48 -45.44
C GLN A 962 11.73 31.94 -45.64
N PRO A 963 12.75 32.43 -44.89
CA PRO A 963 13.25 33.79 -45.05
C PRO A 963 13.84 34.07 -46.44
N TYR A 964 13.47 35.20 -47.02
CA TYR A 964 13.92 35.68 -48.32
C TYR A 964 15.11 36.66 -48.15
N ILE A 965 16.22 36.46 -48.86
CA ILE A 965 17.48 37.19 -48.60
C ILE A 965 18.07 37.82 -49.88
N ILE A 966 18.24 39.14 -49.85
CA ILE A 966 18.89 39.96 -50.88
C ILE A 966 20.36 40.20 -50.49
N ASN A 967 21.31 39.87 -51.38
CA ASN A 967 22.73 39.78 -51.05
C ASN A 967 23.64 40.69 -51.92
N ASN A 968 24.89 40.87 -51.48
CA ASN A 968 25.95 41.67 -52.14
C ASN A 968 25.70 43.18 -52.17
N LEU A 969 25.11 43.71 -51.10
CA LEU A 969 24.82 45.14 -50.93
C LEU A 969 26.04 45.90 -50.41
N SER A 970 26.14 47.18 -50.78
CA SER A 970 27.19 48.11 -50.31
C SER A 970 26.81 48.79 -49.00
N THR A 971 27.79 49.33 -48.28
CA THR A 971 27.55 50.24 -47.16
C THR A 971 26.71 51.45 -47.61
N GLY A 972 25.58 51.70 -46.94
CA GLY A 972 24.56 52.64 -47.39
C GLY A 972 23.18 52.34 -46.81
N LEU A 973 22.22 53.22 -47.10
CA LEU A 973 20.82 53.12 -46.70
C LEU A 973 19.97 52.60 -47.86
N TYR A 974 19.09 51.64 -47.59
CA TYR A 974 18.10 51.09 -48.51
C TYR A 974 16.70 51.19 -47.91
N THR A 975 15.68 51.24 -48.76
CA THR A 975 14.26 51.18 -48.40
C THR A 975 13.67 49.89 -48.96
N VAL A 976 13.01 49.08 -48.12
CA VAL A 976 12.28 47.86 -48.50
C VAL A 976 10.79 48.16 -48.42
N GLU A 977 9.99 47.83 -49.43
CA GLU A 977 8.51 47.96 -49.37
C GLU A 977 7.85 46.60 -49.65
N ILE A 978 6.93 46.20 -48.78
CA ILE A 978 6.28 44.90 -48.77
C ILE A 978 4.77 45.12 -48.81
N SER A 979 4.05 44.35 -49.64
CA SER A 979 2.57 44.34 -49.65
C SER A 979 1.99 42.94 -49.68
N ILE A 980 0.82 42.77 -49.06
CA ILE A 980 -0.01 41.56 -49.07
C ILE A 980 -1.31 41.92 -49.81
N PRO A 981 -1.46 41.54 -51.10
CA PRO A 981 -2.62 41.95 -51.91
C PRO A 981 -3.96 41.46 -51.35
N GLU A 982 -3.97 40.26 -50.77
CA GLU A 982 -5.16 39.61 -50.22
C GLU A 982 -5.72 40.32 -48.98
N ALA A 983 -4.84 40.92 -48.18
CA ALA A 983 -5.18 41.72 -46.99
C ALA A 983 -5.27 43.23 -47.28
N SER A 984 -5.01 43.67 -48.51
CA SER A 984 -4.89 45.10 -48.91
C SER A 984 -3.88 45.90 -48.07
N TYR A 985 -2.81 45.24 -47.60
CA TYR A 985 -1.81 45.79 -46.68
C TYR A 985 -0.51 46.14 -47.40
N THR A 986 0.13 47.26 -47.05
CA THR A 986 1.46 47.68 -47.53
C THR A 986 2.25 48.38 -46.42
N GLN A 987 3.55 48.08 -46.28
CA GLN A 987 4.45 48.67 -45.28
C GLN A 987 5.88 48.82 -45.83
N SER A 988 6.58 49.89 -45.46
CA SER A 988 7.93 50.21 -45.95
C SER A 988 8.93 50.44 -44.81
N PHE A 989 10.16 49.94 -44.96
CA PHE A 989 11.20 49.82 -43.93
C PHE A 989 12.53 50.43 -44.41
N GLY A 990 13.25 51.17 -43.56
CA GLY A 990 14.59 51.70 -43.87
C GLY A 990 15.72 50.93 -43.19
N ILE A 991 16.72 50.48 -43.94
CA ILE A 991 17.79 49.56 -43.49
C ILE A 991 19.18 50.05 -43.90
N GLN A 992 20.15 50.06 -42.96
CA GLN A 992 21.50 50.61 -43.13
C GLN A 992 22.59 49.55 -42.93
N ILE A 993 23.66 49.59 -43.76
CA ILE A 993 24.81 48.66 -43.70
C ILE A 993 26.09 49.35 -43.14
N ASN A 994 26.83 48.70 -42.21
CA ASN A 994 27.79 49.33 -41.24
C ASN A 994 29.12 48.54 -41.00
N GLU A 995 30.03 49.06 -40.15
CA GLU A 995 31.42 48.57 -39.84
C GLU A 995 31.79 48.74 -38.32
N VAL A 996 32.79 48.04 -37.74
CA VAL A 996 32.97 47.76 -36.25
C VAL A 996 34.49 47.69 -35.83
N GLY A 997 34.99 47.77 -34.56
CA GLY A 997 34.44 47.67 -33.17
C GLY A 997 35.45 47.98 -32.01
N SER A 998 35.18 47.52 -30.76
CA SER A 998 35.48 48.28 -29.48
C SER A 998 35.99 47.51 -28.21
N ILE A 999 36.20 48.24 -27.09
CA ILE A 999 36.60 47.81 -25.70
C ILE A 999 35.44 47.19 -24.88
N SER A 1000 35.73 46.73 -23.64
CA SER A 1000 34.72 46.20 -22.71
C SER A 1000 34.94 46.53 -21.23
N GLY A 1001 33.85 46.57 -20.46
CA GLY A 1001 33.83 46.71 -19.00
C GLY A 1001 32.41 46.63 -18.42
N LYS A 1002 32.28 46.48 -17.10
CA LYS A 1002 30.99 46.27 -16.41
C LYS A 1002 31.03 46.83 -14.98
N ARG A 1003 29.91 47.39 -14.50
CA ARG A 1003 29.71 47.73 -13.07
C ARG A 1003 29.66 46.45 -12.24
N GLU A 1004 30.37 46.42 -11.10
CA GLU A 1004 30.40 45.26 -10.19
C GLU A 1004 29.61 45.47 -8.91
N ASN A 1005 29.64 46.67 -8.31
CA ASN A 1005 28.92 46.97 -7.09
C ASN A 1005 28.46 48.44 -7.02
N LEU A 1006 27.38 48.70 -6.27
CA LEU A 1006 26.84 50.02 -5.93
C LEU A 1006 26.39 50.00 -4.47
N ASP A 1007 27.11 50.67 -3.58
CA ASP A 1007 26.78 50.75 -2.15
C ASP A 1007 26.01 52.06 -1.86
N LEU A 1008 24.72 51.92 -1.60
CA LEU A 1008 23.79 53.02 -1.28
C LEU A 1008 24.09 53.70 0.07
N LYS A 1009 24.79 53.01 0.98
CA LYS A 1009 25.04 53.45 2.37
C LYS A 1009 26.37 54.18 2.53
N SER A 1010 27.41 53.75 1.82
CA SER A 1010 28.68 54.49 1.70
C SER A 1010 28.72 55.44 0.50
N LYS A 1011 27.72 55.38 -0.40
CA LYS A 1011 27.58 56.19 -1.62
C LYS A 1011 28.78 56.04 -2.56
N SER A 1012 29.05 54.80 -2.92
CA SER A 1012 30.20 54.40 -3.75
C SER A 1012 29.82 53.37 -4.82
N VAL A 1013 30.64 53.26 -5.88
CA VAL A 1013 30.43 52.37 -7.03
C VAL A 1013 31.76 51.78 -7.51
N SER A 1014 31.73 50.59 -8.12
CA SER A 1014 32.91 49.94 -8.70
C SER A 1014 32.68 49.36 -10.10
N TYR A 1015 33.75 49.30 -10.90
CA TYR A 1015 33.77 48.80 -12.27
C TYR A 1015 34.97 47.89 -12.52
N SER A 1016 34.77 46.81 -13.29
CA SER A 1016 35.84 46.06 -13.95
C SER A 1016 35.95 46.46 -15.43
N VAL A 1017 37.16 46.67 -15.93
CA VAL A 1017 37.45 47.15 -17.29
C VAL A 1017 38.60 46.36 -17.95
N GLN A 1018 38.55 46.16 -19.28
CA GLN A 1018 39.60 45.46 -20.04
C GLN A 1018 39.80 46.09 -21.44
N GLY A 1019 40.98 45.93 -22.06
CA GLY A 1019 41.26 46.39 -23.43
C GLY A 1019 42.00 47.72 -23.60
N SER A 1020 42.44 48.37 -22.52
CA SER A 1020 43.41 49.49 -22.54
C SER A 1020 44.26 49.48 -21.26
N HIS A 1021 45.46 50.07 -21.32
CA HIS A 1021 46.36 50.24 -20.16
C HIS A 1021 46.02 51.52 -19.39
N SER A 1022 45.56 52.56 -20.10
CA SER A 1022 45.08 53.82 -19.53
C SER A 1022 43.57 53.98 -19.77
N TYR A 1023 42.84 54.32 -18.70
CA TYR A 1023 41.42 54.64 -18.75
C TYR A 1023 41.15 56.07 -18.30
N LYS A 1024 40.39 56.80 -19.11
CA LYS A 1024 39.88 58.13 -18.79
C LYS A 1024 38.46 57.99 -18.26
N VAL A 1025 38.26 58.32 -16.99
CA VAL A 1025 36.98 58.23 -16.28
C VAL A 1025 36.42 59.63 -16.05
N ASN A 1026 35.21 59.90 -16.50
CA ASN A 1026 34.54 61.18 -16.34
C ASN A 1026 33.24 61.01 -15.55
N ILE A 1027 33.09 61.73 -14.44
CA ILE A 1027 31.92 61.65 -13.54
C ILE A 1027 31.27 63.02 -13.49
N ASN A 1028 30.02 63.16 -13.93
CA ASN A 1028 29.28 64.44 -13.93
C ASN A 1028 30.12 65.63 -14.48
N ASN A 1029 30.82 65.43 -15.60
CA ASN A 1029 31.74 66.36 -16.25
C ASN A 1029 33.04 66.69 -15.49
N LYS A 1030 33.47 65.84 -14.55
CA LYS A 1030 34.77 65.92 -13.87
C LYS A 1030 35.63 64.69 -14.18
N GLU A 1031 36.70 64.89 -14.93
CA GLU A 1031 37.60 63.84 -15.42
C GLU A 1031 38.66 63.43 -14.38
N THR A 1032 38.99 62.14 -14.32
CA THR A 1032 40.10 61.53 -13.57
C THR A 1032 40.71 60.39 -14.39
N LEU A 1033 42.04 60.26 -14.40
CA LEU A 1033 42.74 59.22 -15.17
C LEU A 1033 43.16 58.05 -14.27
N PHE A 1034 42.95 56.82 -14.73
CA PHE A 1034 43.35 55.58 -14.07
C PHE A 1034 44.29 54.79 -15.00
N ASN A 1035 45.53 54.60 -14.57
CA ASN A 1035 46.56 53.87 -15.34
C ASN A 1035 46.88 52.54 -14.66
N PHE A 1036 47.04 51.49 -15.46
CA PHE A 1036 47.34 50.13 -15.01
C PHE A 1036 48.49 49.53 -15.83
N ASP A 1037 49.24 48.60 -15.24
CA ASP A 1037 50.44 48.02 -15.87
C ASP A 1037 50.13 47.03 -17.03
N SER A 1038 48.85 46.73 -17.31
CA SER A 1038 48.43 45.88 -18.43
C SER A 1038 47.01 46.18 -18.90
N ALA A 1039 46.73 45.93 -20.20
CA ALA A 1039 45.37 45.96 -20.76
C ALA A 1039 44.51 44.72 -20.45
N GLY A 1040 44.86 43.97 -19.40
CA GLY A 1040 44.03 42.90 -18.83
C GLY A 1040 42.84 43.45 -18.03
N PRO A 1041 42.13 42.59 -17.28
CA PRO A 1041 41.08 43.02 -16.36
C PRO A 1041 41.66 43.86 -15.21
N ASN A 1042 41.15 45.08 -15.04
CA ASN A 1042 41.51 46.00 -13.96
C ASN A 1042 40.25 46.55 -13.29
N GLN A 1043 40.35 47.03 -12.04
CA GLN A 1043 39.20 47.51 -11.26
C GLN A 1043 39.33 49.00 -10.90
N ILE A 1044 38.21 49.74 -10.98
CA ILE A 1044 38.09 51.17 -10.67
C ILE A 1044 37.03 51.37 -9.59
N GLN A 1045 37.36 52.09 -8.52
CA GLN A 1045 36.51 52.34 -7.34
C GLN A 1045 36.29 53.85 -7.15
N LEU A 1046 35.04 54.26 -6.96
CA LEU A 1046 34.62 55.67 -6.90
C LEU A 1046 33.69 55.91 -5.71
N ASN A 1047 33.92 56.99 -4.94
CA ASN A 1047 33.26 57.25 -3.65
C ASN A 1047 32.70 58.69 -3.57
N ASP A 1048 31.97 59.00 -2.48
CA ASP A 1048 31.39 60.33 -2.16
C ASP A 1048 30.34 60.86 -3.17
N LEU A 1049 29.68 59.95 -3.90
CA LEU A 1049 28.70 60.30 -4.94
C LEU A 1049 27.33 60.69 -4.34
N ASN A 1050 26.55 61.54 -5.03
CA ASN A 1050 25.21 61.96 -4.55
C ASN A 1050 24.27 62.27 -5.73
N GLY A 1051 22.97 62.01 -5.57
CA GLY A 1051 21.95 62.28 -6.60
C GLY A 1051 22.16 61.51 -7.91
N PHE A 1052 21.84 62.13 -9.04
CA PHE A 1052 22.06 61.54 -10.36
C PHE A 1052 23.54 61.66 -10.76
N ASN A 1053 24.12 60.55 -11.20
CA ASN A 1053 25.52 60.44 -11.61
C ASN A 1053 25.59 59.79 -12.99
N THR A 1054 26.17 60.50 -13.97
CA THR A 1054 26.65 59.91 -15.21
C THR A 1054 28.15 59.65 -15.11
N ILE A 1055 28.56 58.47 -15.59
CA ILE A 1055 29.95 58.04 -15.67
C ILE A 1055 30.24 57.59 -17.09
N SER A 1056 31.34 58.06 -17.68
CA SER A 1056 31.87 57.50 -18.91
C SER A 1056 33.34 57.12 -18.77
N ILE A 1057 33.73 55.99 -19.36
CA ILE A 1057 35.07 55.42 -19.29
C ILE A 1057 35.54 55.10 -20.72
N SER A 1058 36.57 55.80 -21.20
CA SER A 1058 37.22 55.52 -22.48
C SER A 1058 38.61 54.92 -22.32
N GLY A 1059 39.00 54.11 -23.31
CA GLY A 1059 40.37 53.63 -23.50
C GLY A 1059 41.25 54.64 -24.25
N GLU A 1060 42.36 54.16 -24.80
CA GLU A 1060 43.44 54.99 -25.37
C GLU A 1060 43.18 55.49 -26.81
N SER A 1061 42.12 55.04 -27.50
CA SER A 1061 41.84 55.40 -28.90
C SER A 1061 40.35 55.45 -29.24
N ASP A 1062 39.92 56.50 -29.94
CA ASP A 1062 38.51 56.87 -30.16
C ASP A 1062 37.68 55.79 -30.87
N CYS A 1063 38.27 55.06 -31.82
CA CYS A 1063 37.57 53.97 -32.53
C CYS A 1063 37.30 52.75 -31.64
N GLN A 1064 37.92 52.67 -30.46
CA GLN A 1064 37.70 51.56 -29.54
C GLN A 1064 36.46 51.75 -28.65
N GLY A 1065 35.67 52.81 -28.83
CA GLY A 1065 34.39 52.97 -28.14
C GLY A 1065 34.49 53.37 -26.66
N LEU A 1066 33.32 53.42 -26.02
CA LEU A 1066 33.09 54.07 -24.73
C LEU A 1066 32.21 53.20 -23.85
N ILE A 1067 32.53 53.09 -22.56
CA ILE A 1067 31.65 52.48 -21.56
C ILE A 1067 30.91 53.65 -20.88
N GLU A 1068 29.61 53.78 -21.11
CA GLU A 1068 28.77 54.77 -20.43
C GLU A 1068 27.84 54.09 -19.44
N ASP A 1069 27.63 54.73 -18.29
CA ASP A 1069 26.76 54.25 -17.24
C ASP A 1069 26.10 55.44 -16.51
N SER A 1070 24.88 55.24 -16.01
CA SER A 1070 24.17 56.25 -15.23
C SER A 1070 23.29 55.64 -14.15
N PHE A 1071 23.22 56.30 -13.00
CA PHE A 1071 22.46 55.84 -11.84
C PHE A 1071 22.14 57.00 -10.91
N ASN A 1072 21.12 56.80 -10.07
CA ASN A 1072 20.58 57.83 -9.20
C ASN A 1072 20.50 57.31 -7.76
N PHE A 1073 20.95 58.10 -6.78
CA PHE A 1073 20.62 57.89 -5.38
C PHE A 1073 19.40 58.78 -5.07
N SER A 1074 18.19 58.21 -5.11
CA SER A 1074 16.91 58.94 -5.07
C SER A 1074 15.83 58.18 -4.33
N ASP A 1075 14.98 58.90 -3.61
CA ASP A 1075 13.95 58.37 -2.71
C ASP A 1075 12.64 58.06 -3.48
N SER A 1076 12.61 56.96 -4.25
CA SER A 1076 11.44 56.61 -5.07
C SER A 1076 11.27 55.09 -5.21
N VAL A 1077 10.01 54.65 -5.29
CA VAL A 1077 9.64 53.22 -5.25
C VAL A 1077 9.98 52.52 -6.56
N VAL A 1078 10.57 51.33 -6.47
CA VAL A 1078 11.00 50.51 -7.61
C VAL A 1078 10.47 49.08 -7.44
N MET A 1079 10.09 48.45 -8.55
CA MET A 1079 9.64 47.06 -8.61
C MET A 1079 10.42 46.29 -9.68
N TYR A 1080 10.95 45.12 -9.34
CA TYR A 1080 11.78 44.32 -10.24
C TYR A 1080 11.87 42.84 -9.84
N PRO A 1081 12.06 41.91 -10.80
CA PRO A 1081 11.84 42.10 -12.23
C PRO A 1081 10.33 42.22 -12.53
N VAL A 1082 9.99 43.02 -13.54
CA VAL A 1082 8.60 43.18 -14.00
C VAL A 1082 8.14 41.96 -14.81
N ASN A 1083 9.05 41.32 -15.57
CA ASN A 1083 8.79 40.02 -16.19
C ASN A 1083 9.44 38.94 -15.32
N THR A 1084 8.67 37.93 -14.87
CA THR A 1084 9.15 36.91 -13.93
C THR A 1084 8.51 35.56 -14.15
N THR A 1085 9.17 34.48 -13.75
CA THR A 1085 8.62 33.11 -13.72
C THR A 1085 8.15 32.68 -12.34
N ASP A 1086 8.51 33.41 -11.29
CA ASP A 1086 8.31 32.99 -9.90
C ASP A 1086 8.02 34.15 -8.94
N LYS A 1087 8.87 35.20 -8.88
CA LYS A 1087 8.84 36.20 -7.79
C LYS A 1087 9.19 37.61 -8.29
N THR A 1088 8.73 38.63 -7.57
CA THR A 1088 9.15 40.03 -7.78
C THR A 1088 9.45 40.73 -6.46
N PHE A 1089 10.19 41.83 -6.50
CA PHE A 1089 10.68 42.57 -5.34
C PHE A 1089 10.27 44.04 -5.42
N ILE A 1090 10.04 44.65 -4.24
CA ILE A 1090 9.68 46.06 -4.08
C ILE A 1090 10.66 46.72 -3.10
N GLU A 1091 11.19 47.88 -3.48
CA GLU A 1091 12.08 48.73 -2.67
C GLU A 1091 11.76 50.23 -2.84
N GLY A 1092 12.42 51.10 -2.06
CA GLY A 1092 12.42 52.55 -2.32
C GLY A 1092 11.26 53.37 -1.72
N TYR A 1093 10.49 52.83 -0.76
CA TYR A 1093 9.39 53.53 -0.09
C TYR A 1093 9.77 54.02 1.32
N ASP A 1094 9.55 55.32 1.58
CA ASP A 1094 9.99 56.03 2.80
C ASP A 1094 8.93 56.11 3.91
N GLU A 1095 7.74 55.57 3.70
CA GLU A 1095 6.62 55.63 4.63
C GLU A 1095 5.77 54.34 4.61
N GLU A 1096 4.87 54.19 5.60
CA GLU A 1096 3.93 53.07 5.60
C GLU A 1096 3.14 53.05 4.29
N SER A 1097 3.32 51.95 3.56
CA SER A 1097 2.78 51.75 2.21
C SER A 1097 2.18 50.34 2.11
N GLU A 1098 1.26 50.15 1.18
CA GLU A 1098 0.55 48.88 0.98
C GLU A 1098 0.56 48.50 -0.50
N VAL A 1099 0.95 47.25 -0.80
CA VAL A 1099 0.86 46.69 -2.15
C VAL A 1099 -0.43 45.89 -2.31
N GLN A 1100 -1.05 46.05 -3.47
CA GLN A 1100 -2.24 45.34 -3.95
C GLN A 1100 -1.94 44.79 -5.36
N ILE A 1101 -2.23 43.51 -5.62
CA ILE A 1101 -2.09 42.88 -6.95
C ILE A 1101 -3.46 42.43 -7.42
N PHE A 1102 -3.77 42.68 -8.69
CA PHE A 1102 -5.00 42.31 -9.35
C PHE A 1102 -4.70 41.36 -10.52
N ASP A 1103 -5.68 40.58 -10.99
CA ASP A 1103 -5.64 40.01 -12.33
C ASP A 1103 -6.14 41.02 -13.40
N ILE A 1104 -6.11 40.61 -14.67
CA ILE A 1104 -6.56 41.42 -15.81
C ILE A 1104 -8.03 41.86 -15.72
N SER A 1105 -8.89 41.16 -14.96
CA SER A 1105 -10.31 41.50 -14.81
C SER A 1105 -10.61 42.50 -13.68
N GLY A 1106 -9.55 43.03 -13.05
CA GLY A 1106 -9.64 43.94 -11.91
C GLY A 1106 -9.87 43.25 -10.56
N ARG A 1107 -9.80 41.91 -10.50
CA ARG A 1107 -10.01 41.15 -9.26
C ARG A 1107 -8.75 41.17 -8.40
N LEU A 1108 -8.84 41.70 -7.18
CA LEU A 1108 -7.72 41.73 -6.24
C LEU A 1108 -7.34 40.31 -5.78
N LEU A 1109 -6.10 39.88 -6.04
CA LEU A 1109 -5.56 38.56 -5.67
C LEU A 1109 -4.66 38.60 -4.42
N PHE A 1110 -3.96 39.71 -4.17
CA PHE A 1110 -2.98 39.82 -3.09
C PHE A 1110 -2.99 41.23 -2.48
N GLN A 1111 -2.82 41.32 -1.15
CA GLN A 1111 -2.70 42.58 -0.42
C GLN A 1111 -1.72 42.43 0.74
N LYS A 1112 -0.76 43.35 0.87
CA LYS A 1112 0.28 43.30 1.92
C LYS A 1112 0.78 44.68 2.30
N LYS A 1113 0.84 44.98 3.60
CA LYS A 1113 1.52 46.16 4.13
C LYS A 1113 3.04 45.98 4.08
N LEU A 1114 3.73 46.99 3.57
CA LEU A 1114 5.16 47.02 3.34
C LEU A 1114 5.89 47.63 4.56
N GLN A 1115 6.94 46.97 5.06
CA GLN A 1115 7.72 47.48 6.19
C GLN A 1115 8.74 48.52 5.70
N LYS A 1116 8.67 49.75 6.22
CA LYS A 1116 9.53 50.88 5.80
C LYS A 1116 11.03 50.53 5.71
N ASP A 1117 11.73 51.12 4.73
CA ASP A 1117 13.18 51.03 4.51
C ASP A 1117 13.71 49.60 4.30
N LYS A 1118 12.89 48.70 3.74
CA LYS A 1118 13.18 47.26 3.59
C LYS A 1118 12.87 46.78 2.17
N LEU A 1119 13.57 45.75 1.72
CA LEU A 1119 13.21 44.98 0.53
C LEU A 1119 12.09 43.99 0.89
N GLU A 1120 10.99 44.02 0.16
CA GLU A 1120 9.87 43.07 0.33
C GLU A 1120 9.67 42.27 -0.96
N SER A 1121 9.54 40.95 -0.83
CA SER A 1121 9.25 40.04 -1.93
C SER A 1121 7.77 39.68 -2.02
N ILE A 1122 7.34 39.42 -3.25
CA ILE A 1122 6.04 38.88 -3.64
C ILE A 1122 6.30 37.54 -4.32
N ASP A 1123 5.48 36.55 -3.98
CA ASP A 1123 5.56 35.20 -4.52
C ASP A 1123 4.39 34.92 -5.47
N LEU A 1124 4.69 34.44 -6.68
CA LEU A 1124 3.75 34.18 -7.78
C LEU A 1124 3.89 32.75 -8.31
N GLU A 1125 4.56 31.86 -7.58
CA GLU A 1125 4.76 30.45 -7.98
C GLU A 1125 3.45 29.67 -8.07
N SER A 1126 2.39 30.12 -7.38
CA SER A 1126 1.02 29.58 -7.44
C SER A 1126 0.07 30.37 -8.36
N TYR A 1127 0.59 31.23 -9.24
CA TYR A 1127 -0.19 32.09 -10.14
C TYR A 1127 0.05 31.67 -11.60
N ASP A 1128 -1.02 31.66 -12.40
CA ASP A 1128 -0.97 31.32 -13.82
C ASP A 1128 -0.14 32.32 -14.64
N SER A 1129 0.29 31.93 -15.84
CA SER A 1129 1.00 32.83 -16.75
C SER A 1129 0.05 33.91 -17.29
N GLY A 1130 0.41 35.19 -17.13
CA GLY A 1130 -0.49 36.31 -17.39
C GLY A 1130 0.06 37.67 -16.96
N ILE A 1131 -0.77 38.72 -17.14
CA ILE A 1131 -0.45 40.09 -16.70
C ILE A 1131 -1.19 40.39 -15.39
N TYR A 1132 -0.48 40.94 -14.42
CA TYR A 1132 -1.00 41.28 -13.11
C TYR A 1132 -0.77 42.77 -12.82
N PRO A 1133 -1.80 43.63 -12.87
CA PRO A 1133 -1.70 45.02 -12.41
C PRO A 1133 -1.35 45.08 -10.92
N VAL A 1134 -0.47 46.00 -10.54
CA VAL A 1134 -0.02 46.17 -9.14
C VAL A 1134 -0.12 47.63 -8.73
N LYS A 1135 -0.66 47.88 -7.54
CA LYS A 1135 -0.87 49.21 -6.97
C LYS A 1135 -0.13 49.30 -5.64
N ILE A 1136 0.71 50.31 -5.49
CA ILE A 1136 1.38 50.65 -4.23
C ILE A 1136 0.77 51.96 -3.71
N ILE A 1137 0.08 51.88 -2.58
CA ILE A 1137 -0.63 52.98 -1.94
C ILE A 1137 0.20 53.47 -0.76
N SER A 1138 0.49 54.77 -0.70
CA SER A 1138 1.13 55.45 0.43
C SER A 1138 0.26 56.61 0.92
N ASN A 1139 0.59 57.17 2.09
CA ASN A 1139 -0.15 58.30 2.66
C ASN A 1139 -0.05 59.59 1.82
N LYS A 1140 0.97 59.73 0.96
CA LYS A 1140 1.15 60.89 0.07
C LYS A 1140 0.76 60.63 -1.39
N ASN A 1141 0.92 59.41 -1.91
CA ASN A 1141 0.73 59.09 -3.33
C ASN A 1141 0.24 57.65 -3.55
N THR A 1142 -0.35 57.38 -4.73
CA THR A 1142 -0.53 56.03 -5.26
C THR A 1142 0.35 55.86 -6.50
N GLN A 1143 0.99 54.71 -6.65
CA GLN A 1143 1.79 54.35 -7.82
C GLN A 1143 1.31 53.02 -8.39
N THR A 1144 1.27 52.90 -9.71
CA THR A 1144 0.78 51.69 -10.41
C THR A 1144 1.90 51.11 -11.27
N PHE A 1145 2.03 49.79 -11.21
CA PHE A 1145 2.99 48.97 -11.94
C PHE A 1145 2.22 47.81 -12.60
N LYS A 1146 2.91 46.98 -13.39
CA LYS A 1146 2.42 45.67 -13.83
C LYS A 1146 3.50 44.63 -13.64
N ILE A 1147 3.10 43.37 -13.45
CA ILE A 1147 3.97 42.19 -13.52
C ILE A 1147 3.49 41.35 -14.70
N ILE A 1148 4.43 40.72 -15.42
CA ILE A 1148 4.16 39.75 -16.47
C ILE A 1148 4.73 38.41 -16.00
N LYS A 1149 3.85 37.49 -15.61
CA LYS A 1149 4.19 36.12 -15.22
C LYS A 1149 4.35 35.27 -16.48
N GLN A 1150 5.55 34.75 -16.70
CA GLN A 1150 5.88 33.74 -17.72
C GLN A 1150 5.57 32.34 -17.18
#